data_AF-A0A119DG60-F1
#
_entry.id   AF-A0A119DG60-F1
#
_cell.length_a   1.000
_cell.length_b   1.000
_cell.length_c   1.000
_cell.angle_alpha   90.00
_cell.angle_beta   90.00
_cell.angle_gamma   90.00
#
_symmetry.space_group_name_H-M   'P 1'
#
loop_
_entity.id
_entity.type
_entity.pdbx_description
1 polymer ?
#
loop_
_entity_poly.entity_id
_entity_poly.type
_entity_poly.pdbx_seq_one_letter_code
_entity_poly.pdbx_strand_id
1 'polypeptide(L)'
;MLATSLLAAQQAVAVGAGAIVDGNGSIATNGAVTTVNQKTDKMVVYWGDMNVAAHETLNFIQPSKTAAVLNRVIGGDPTQILGALNASGRVFIVNPNGILIGSQAKVNVGSLVASSLNVSDDDFLAGRLNFSGNTRAKVVNEGRIDAKESVALVGPRVENGGTIHSRRGSVALAAADGVSLSFAGNGLQVKLTHGSLQALVENGGMIVSDNGDVMLTAWARDALTRAVVNQSGKIEAGGMGQLRGIRIASEGSGTVRAGGEMRVTGSPANGPERSIEVSAQGIRIADGARLDTAGAQDLIKLHTRPQAGAAGYVAFGEATLKAGSIHIIADNVLTAAANAGLPTFSAGAVMLRSQDANTGYVLNRGPDAAAMSTLVGGTGSVSSGFLKAAGEQNLWVLSHGDISAHGAVNANALSIAGNANVDLSGGFEGKQLDVWGKSIKLAGTTQADSVALSGQNVTLDGAVHASQLKAHAYAGARTTDRATVHADQVGLSGGQIDFSRGAHTLKHIDVDAQSARLSLAGDTTIGYAKSRSDLIVHSQDKLVANTLDARGNVNVVARGDASFGDVKGNRITLASTDGHAAYERVDAASHASIEGARGIDAGQTYASSLTLASDGDVRFGNDLLMRGPIDISGRNVTAARVRDGDTRDLSARARIVSSRDVRVAATGNAELGNVSGTSVALAADGQLDAVSVAAQYDATLDGKGAVNVRDVEATFGDLTLTSDGRTRYSGPLNSTGMVSLRGGEILADRDSKPHDPLILGWAGVTVHGVHSVDLFGVHSGGGDVRVTSDGDIRFTADLWAHGGTNTVRGKSVTAVSTWSDRHRPGLYATGDVSVSADTAPTLGAVYSRTGSVRVTYPAQSAWRRAAGDA
;
A
#
# COMPACT_ATOMS: atom_id res chain seq x y z
N MET A 1 -15.59 94.02 -55.04
CA MET A 1 -14.55 94.62 -54.17
C MET A 1 -14.85 94.23 -52.72
N LEU A 2 -13.83 93.68 -52.05
CA LEU A 2 -13.52 93.67 -50.60
C LEU A 2 -14.69 93.63 -49.59
N ALA A 3 -14.92 92.54 -48.83
CA ALA A 3 -14.12 92.00 -47.70
C ALA A 3 -14.07 92.92 -46.47
N THR A 4 -14.64 92.47 -45.35
CA THR A 4 -13.99 92.40 -44.01
C THR A 4 -14.97 91.85 -42.97
N SER A 5 -14.96 90.53 -42.77
CA SER A 5 -15.42 89.90 -41.54
C SER A 5 -14.21 89.68 -40.63
N LEU A 6 -14.29 90.26 -39.44
CA LEU A 6 -13.30 90.21 -38.38
C LEU A 6 -13.31 88.79 -37.77
N LEU A 7 -12.36 87.92 -38.13
CA LEU A 7 -12.08 86.70 -37.38
C LEU A 7 -11.20 87.06 -36.19
N ALA A 8 -11.76 87.02 -34.98
CA ALA A 8 -10.97 86.88 -33.77
C ALA A 8 -10.37 85.47 -33.78
N ALA A 9 -9.07 85.37 -34.04
CA ALA A 9 -8.32 84.14 -33.82
C ALA A 9 -8.27 83.88 -32.30
N GLN A 10 -9.16 83.03 -31.80
CA GLN A 10 -9.01 82.40 -30.50
C GLN A 10 -7.74 81.55 -30.59
N GLN A 11 -6.66 82.01 -29.97
CA GLN A 11 -5.45 81.21 -29.83
C GLN A 11 -5.82 79.98 -29.01
N ALA A 12 -5.79 78.80 -29.63
CA ALA A 12 -5.86 77.53 -28.92
C ALA A 12 -4.63 77.48 -27.99
N VAL A 13 -4.88 77.55 -26.67
CA VAL A 13 -3.84 77.34 -25.66
C VAL A 13 -3.88 75.86 -25.33
N ALA A 14 -2.84 75.12 -25.73
CA ALA A 14 -2.85 73.66 -25.79
C ALA A 14 -2.88 72.91 -24.45
N VAL A 15 -2.61 73.61 -23.34
CA VAL A 15 -2.70 73.16 -21.94
C VAL A 15 -2.83 74.42 -21.06
N GLY A 16 -3.57 74.38 -19.94
CA GLY A 16 -3.65 75.51 -19.00
C GLY A 16 -2.30 76.06 -18.55
N ALA A 17 -2.27 77.30 -18.02
CA ALA A 17 -1.01 77.92 -17.59
C ALA A 17 -0.34 77.11 -16.45
N GLY A 18 0.90 76.68 -16.67
CA GLY A 18 1.73 75.97 -15.70
C GLY A 18 2.77 76.89 -15.04
N ALA A 19 3.03 76.65 -13.75
CA ALA A 19 4.07 77.33 -12.97
C ALA A 19 5.09 76.33 -12.45
N ILE A 20 6.37 76.52 -12.78
CA ILE A 20 7.47 75.74 -12.22
C ILE A 20 7.71 76.23 -10.79
N VAL A 21 7.49 75.38 -9.80
CA VAL A 21 7.60 75.73 -8.37
C VAL A 21 8.88 75.19 -7.73
N ASP A 22 9.47 74.14 -8.30
CA ASP A 22 10.78 73.60 -7.91
C ASP A 22 11.53 73.04 -9.14
N GLY A 23 12.86 73.11 -9.12
CA GLY A 23 13.72 72.77 -10.25
C GLY A 23 13.92 73.92 -11.24
N ASN A 24 14.53 73.63 -12.39
CA ASN A 24 14.78 74.61 -13.45
C ASN A 24 14.28 74.09 -14.80
N GLY A 25 13.61 74.95 -15.56
CA GLY A 25 13.08 74.63 -16.88
C GLY A 25 12.32 75.80 -17.51
N SER A 26 11.61 75.52 -18.60
CA SER A 26 10.72 76.48 -19.26
C SER A 26 9.50 75.79 -19.84
N ILE A 27 8.35 76.46 -19.84
CA ILE A 27 7.11 76.01 -20.48
C ILE A 27 6.83 76.96 -21.64
N ALA A 28 6.72 76.42 -22.86
CA ALA A 28 6.44 77.20 -24.06
C ALA A 28 5.28 76.56 -24.85
N THR A 29 4.27 77.34 -25.19
CA THR A 29 3.14 76.92 -26.02
C THR A 29 3.23 77.59 -27.38
N ASN A 30 3.20 76.80 -28.46
CA ASN A 30 3.20 77.27 -29.84
C ASN A 30 2.08 76.56 -30.61
N GLY A 31 0.97 77.27 -30.81
CA GLY A 31 -0.25 76.68 -31.37
C GLY A 31 -0.74 75.50 -30.51
N ALA A 32 -1.04 74.38 -31.18
CA ALA A 32 -1.52 73.15 -30.53
C ALA A 32 -0.43 72.34 -29.81
N VAL A 33 0.81 72.86 -29.68
CA VAL A 33 1.92 72.14 -29.05
C VAL A 33 2.44 72.92 -27.84
N THR A 34 2.41 72.28 -26.67
CA THR A 34 3.09 72.77 -25.45
C THR A 34 4.34 71.95 -25.20
N THR A 35 5.48 72.61 -24.98
CA THR A 35 6.77 71.98 -24.68
C THR A 35 7.28 72.45 -23.31
N VAL A 36 7.50 71.48 -22.43
CA VAL A 36 8.14 71.64 -21.13
C VAL A 36 9.59 71.19 -21.25
N ASN A 37 10.51 72.14 -21.21
CA ASN A 37 11.95 71.88 -21.27
C ASN A 37 12.52 71.88 -19.85
N GLN A 38 12.71 70.68 -19.29
CA GLN A 38 13.27 70.46 -17.96
C GLN A 38 14.81 70.45 -18.02
N LYS A 39 15.46 71.14 -17.07
CA LYS A 39 16.93 71.22 -16.96
C LYS A 39 17.52 70.51 -15.74
N THR A 40 16.73 70.30 -14.69
CA THR A 40 17.14 69.60 -13.46
C THR A 40 16.68 68.14 -13.46
N ASP A 41 17.31 67.28 -12.66
CA ASP A 41 16.93 65.86 -12.57
C ASP A 41 15.50 65.65 -12.03
N LYS A 42 15.05 66.53 -11.13
CA LYS A 42 13.68 66.61 -10.65
C LYS A 42 13.13 68.02 -10.86
N MET A 43 11.85 68.12 -11.21
CA MET A 43 11.16 69.40 -11.38
C MET A 43 9.69 69.23 -10.96
N VAL A 44 9.12 70.24 -10.32
CA VAL A 44 7.71 70.27 -9.93
C VAL A 44 7.02 71.40 -10.65
N VAL A 45 5.91 71.09 -11.32
CA VAL A 45 5.07 72.03 -12.06
C VAL A 45 3.65 71.98 -11.54
N TYR A 46 3.14 73.13 -11.12
CA TYR A 46 1.74 73.30 -10.74
C TYR A 46 0.94 73.77 -11.95
N TRP A 47 -0.21 73.17 -12.17
CA TRP A 47 -1.09 73.43 -13.30
C TRP A 47 -2.48 73.83 -12.81
N GLY A 48 -3.05 74.91 -13.37
CA GLY A 48 -4.46 75.23 -13.14
C GLY A 48 -5.37 74.14 -13.73
N ASP A 49 -5.13 73.81 -15.00
CA ASP A 49 -5.60 72.61 -15.68
C ASP A 49 -4.44 72.02 -16.49
N MET A 50 -4.44 70.70 -16.68
CA MET A 50 -3.42 69.99 -17.46
C MET A 50 -4.10 69.16 -18.56
N ASN A 51 -5.11 69.73 -19.22
CA ASN A 51 -5.85 69.04 -20.27
C ASN A 51 -5.08 69.10 -21.59
N VAL A 52 -5.18 68.03 -22.40
CA VAL A 52 -4.61 67.94 -23.74
C VAL A 52 -5.71 67.49 -24.68
N ALA A 53 -6.30 68.39 -25.46
CA ALA A 53 -7.36 68.08 -26.41
C ALA A 53 -6.87 67.14 -27.54
N ALA A 54 -7.81 66.56 -28.29
CA ALA A 54 -7.51 65.51 -29.27
C ALA A 54 -6.49 65.90 -30.37
N HIS A 55 -6.39 67.19 -30.69
CA HIS A 55 -5.48 67.73 -31.70
C HIS A 55 -4.22 68.37 -31.09
N GLU A 56 -4.06 68.32 -29.76
CA GLU A 56 -2.99 68.97 -29.02
C GLU A 56 -1.88 67.97 -28.66
N THR A 57 -0.68 68.51 -28.42
CA THR A 57 0.50 67.73 -28.02
C THR A 57 1.22 68.39 -26.86
N LEU A 58 1.47 67.64 -25.80
CA LEU A 58 2.30 68.03 -24.67
C LEU A 58 3.62 67.25 -24.68
N ASN A 59 4.74 67.96 -24.82
CA ASN A 59 6.07 67.38 -24.87
C ASN A 59 6.88 67.73 -23.62
N PHE A 60 7.50 66.73 -23.00
CA PHE A 60 8.50 66.90 -21.94
C PHE A 60 9.89 66.53 -22.48
N ILE A 61 10.76 67.53 -22.56
CA ILE A 61 12.17 67.34 -22.90
C ILE A 61 12.94 67.35 -21.59
N GLN A 62 13.42 66.18 -21.16
CA GLN A 62 14.09 65.97 -19.88
C GLN A 62 15.58 65.62 -20.07
N PRO A 63 16.46 65.98 -19.12
CA PRO A 63 17.91 65.86 -19.29
C PRO A 63 18.41 64.42 -19.35
N SER A 64 17.65 63.46 -18.84
CA SER A 64 17.97 62.04 -18.88
C SER A 64 16.71 61.17 -18.88
N LYS A 65 16.86 59.87 -19.15
CA LYS A 65 15.76 58.89 -19.11
C LYS A 65 15.23 58.62 -17.69
N THR A 66 16.02 58.94 -16.67
CA THR A 66 15.66 58.78 -15.25
C THR A 66 15.20 60.07 -14.60
N ALA A 67 15.38 61.22 -15.26
CA ALA A 67 14.85 62.51 -14.81
C ALA A 67 13.33 62.44 -14.66
N ALA A 68 12.81 63.13 -13.65
CA ALA A 68 11.41 63.05 -13.25
C ALA A 68 10.77 64.45 -13.20
N VAL A 69 9.57 64.59 -13.73
CA VAL A 69 8.74 65.78 -13.57
C VAL A 69 7.46 65.42 -12.82
N LEU A 70 7.14 66.18 -11.77
CA LEU A 70 5.87 66.11 -11.05
C LEU A 70 4.94 67.20 -11.57
N ASN A 71 3.89 66.79 -12.27
CA ASN A 71 2.82 67.66 -12.71
C ASN A 71 1.67 67.55 -11.70
N ARG A 72 1.43 68.62 -10.95
CA ARG A 72 0.37 68.73 -9.95
C ARG A 72 -0.72 69.63 -10.47
N VAL A 73 -1.94 69.11 -10.59
CA VAL A 73 -3.11 69.95 -10.89
C VAL A 73 -3.68 70.48 -9.57
N ILE A 74 -3.77 71.81 -9.49
CA ILE A 74 -4.30 72.54 -8.32
C ILE A 74 -5.72 73.08 -8.55
N GLY A 75 -6.22 73.04 -9.80
CA GLY A 75 -7.61 73.39 -10.14
C GLY A 75 -8.63 72.34 -9.71
N GLY A 76 -9.91 72.65 -9.88
CA GLY A 76 -11.04 71.80 -9.45
C GLY A 76 -11.46 70.71 -10.44
N ASP A 77 -10.92 70.72 -11.66
CA ASP A 77 -11.33 69.83 -12.74
C ASP A 77 -10.43 68.59 -12.89
N PRO A 78 -10.95 67.46 -13.38
CA PRO A 78 -10.14 66.28 -13.71
C PRO A 78 -9.23 66.56 -14.91
N THR A 79 -8.09 65.88 -14.95
CA THR A 79 -7.16 65.91 -16.08
C THR A 79 -7.68 65.06 -17.22
N GLN A 80 -7.83 65.63 -18.41
CA GLN A 80 -8.24 64.94 -19.63
C GLN A 80 -7.12 64.98 -20.67
N ILE A 81 -6.51 63.83 -20.95
CA ILE A 81 -5.53 63.66 -22.03
C ILE A 81 -6.25 62.95 -23.17
N LEU A 82 -6.64 63.70 -24.19
CA LEU A 82 -7.31 63.24 -25.40
C LEU A 82 -6.37 63.21 -26.61
N GLY A 83 -5.31 64.03 -26.60
CA GLY A 83 -4.28 64.14 -27.64
C GLY A 83 -2.99 63.37 -27.32
N ALA A 84 -1.84 63.93 -27.70
CA ALA A 84 -0.54 63.29 -27.52
C ALA A 84 0.23 63.82 -26.30
N LEU A 85 0.82 62.93 -25.50
CA LEU A 85 1.79 63.28 -24.45
C LEU A 85 3.09 62.54 -24.72
N ASN A 86 4.20 63.25 -24.91
CA ASN A 86 5.51 62.63 -25.16
C ASN A 86 6.54 63.06 -24.11
N ALA A 87 7.36 62.12 -23.61
CA ALA A 87 8.44 62.43 -22.67
C ALA A 87 9.66 61.51 -22.85
N SER A 88 10.87 62.06 -22.66
CA SER A 88 12.11 61.26 -22.67
C SER A 88 12.37 60.50 -21.36
N GLY A 89 11.84 60.99 -20.23
CA GLY A 89 12.05 60.45 -18.88
C GLY A 89 10.74 60.11 -18.16
N ARG A 90 10.72 60.30 -16.84
CA ARG A 90 9.60 59.92 -15.96
C ARG A 90 8.62 61.08 -15.80
N VAL A 91 7.35 60.81 -16.03
CA VAL A 91 6.26 61.78 -15.88
C VAL A 91 5.35 61.33 -14.76
N PHE A 92 5.17 62.20 -13.76
CA PHE A 92 4.20 62.03 -12.69
C PHE A 92 3.07 63.02 -12.92
N ILE A 93 1.83 62.55 -12.89
CA ILE A 93 0.61 63.36 -13.01
C ILE A 93 -0.22 63.11 -11.77
N VAL A 94 -0.43 64.16 -10.97
CA VAL A 94 -1.20 64.10 -9.73
C VAL A 94 -2.38 65.05 -9.83
N ASN A 95 -3.60 64.49 -9.82
CA ASN A 95 -4.84 65.26 -9.80
C ASN A 95 -5.89 64.59 -8.90
N PRO A 96 -6.15 65.13 -7.69
CA PRO A 96 -7.17 64.62 -6.78
C PRO A 96 -8.59 64.56 -7.33
N ASN A 97 -8.90 65.29 -8.41
CA ASN A 97 -10.20 65.30 -9.08
C ASN A 97 -10.33 64.19 -10.14
N GLY A 98 -9.22 63.55 -10.53
CA GLY A 98 -9.20 62.40 -11.43
C GLY A 98 -8.38 62.63 -12.70
N ILE A 99 -8.13 61.53 -13.41
CA ILE A 99 -7.33 61.51 -14.63
C ILE A 99 -8.03 60.59 -15.65
N LEU A 100 -8.23 61.09 -16.86
CA LEU A 100 -8.74 60.34 -18.02
C LEU A 100 -7.74 60.43 -19.17
N ILE A 101 -7.26 59.29 -19.65
CA ILE A 101 -6.54 59.15 -20.91
C ILE A 101 -7.54 58.61 -21.93
N GLY A 102 -8.05 59.47 -22.82
CA GLY A 102 -9.13 59.16 -23.75
C GLY A 102 -8.72 58.18 -24.88
N SER A 103 -9.70 57.60 -25.56
CA SER A 103 -9.48 56.51 -26.54
C SER A 103 -8.59 56.87 -27.74
N GLN A 104 -8.49 58.15 -28.10
CA GLN A 104 -7.60 58.64 -29.16
C GLN A 104 -6.22 59.06 -28.65
N ALA A 105 -6.02 59.09 -27.34
CA ALA A 105 -4.80 59.60 -26.73
C ALA A 105 -3.62 58.66 -26.92
N LYS A 106 -2.44 59.25 -27.12
CA LYS A 106 -1.16 58.53 -27.23
C LYS A 106 -0.17 59.10 -26.23
N VAL A 107 0.19 58.29 -25.25
CA VAL A 107 1.13 58.67 -24.18
C VAL A 107 2.42 57.88 -24.37
N ASN A 108 3.47 58.55 -24.84
CA ASN A 108 4.80 57.95 -25.09
C ASN A 108 5.81 58.48 -24.09
N VAL A 109 6.23 57.69 -23.10
CA VAL A 109 7.09 58.19 -22.01
C VAL A 109 8.23 57.24 -21.64
N GLY A 110 9.19 57.72 -20.86
CA GLY A 110 10.15 56.85 -20.17
C GLY A 110 9.43 56.01 -19.10
N SER A 111 8.80 56.64 -18.12
CA SER A 111 7.84 56.01 -17.19
C SER A 111 6.66 56.93 -16.94
N LEU A 112 5.50 56.36 -16.61
CA LEU A 112 4.30 57.11 -16.21
C LEU A 112 3.90 56.73 -14.79
N VAL A 113 3.63 57.74 -13.95
CA VAL A 113 2.85 57.57 -12.72
C VAL A 113 1.67 58.53 -12.79
N ALA A 114 0.46 58.01 -12.98
CA ALA A 114 -0.76 58.81 -12.97
C ALA A 114 -1.55 58.50 -11.69
N SER A 115 -1.76 59.50 -10.85
CA SER A 115 -2.31 59.33 -9.52
C SER A 115 -3.44 60.31 -9.21
N SER A 116 -4.56 59.81 -8.72
CA SER A 116 -5.56 60.66 -8.03
C SER A 116 -5.25 60.84 -6.53
N LEU A 117 -4.31 60.05 -5.99
CA LEU A 117 -3.74 60.29 -4.67
C LEU A 117 -2.62 61.34 -4.74
N ASN A 118 -2.35 62.00 -3.62
CA ASN A 118 -1.37 63.06 -3.51
C ASN A 118 -0.01 62.55 -2.99
N VAL A 119 1.10 63.06 -3.52
CA VAL A 119 2.44 62.95 -2.92
C VAL A 119 2.92 64.36 -2.56
N SER A 120 3.63 64.58 -1.46
CA SER A 120 4.17 65.91 -1.15
C SER A 120 5.33 66.26 -2.07
N ASP A 121 5.58 67.55 -2.30
CA ASP A 121 6.72 67.99 -3.13
C ASP A 121 8.05 67.55 -2.50
N ASP A 122 8.19 67.72 -1.18
CA ASP A 122 9.36 67.28 -0.42
C ASP A 122 9.61 65.77 -0.54
N ASP A 123 8.56 64.95 -0.48
CA ASP A 123 8.67 63.51 -0.65
C ASP A 123 9.10 63.14 -2.07
N PHE A 124 8.51 63.76 -3.10
CA PHE A 124 8.91 63.56 -4.48
C PHE A 124 10.38 63.95 -4.72
N LEU A 125 10.79 65.14 -4.24
CA LEU A 125 12.16 65.65 -4.35
C LEU A 125 13.15 64.77 -3.61
N ALA A 126 12.78 64.22 -2.45
CA ALA A 126 13.58 63.24 -1.72
C ALA A 126 13.53 61.82 -2.32
N GLY A 127 12.66 61.56 -3.30
CA GLY A 127 12.50 60.24 -3.94
C GLY A 127 11.65 59.25 -3.14
N ARG A 128 10.97 59.73 -2.09
CA ARG A 128 9.99 58.97 -1.31
C ARG A 128 8.64 59.05 -2.02
N LEU A 129 8.28 58.06 -2.83
CA LEU A 129 7.03 58.12 -3.61
C LEU A 129 5.84 57.57 -2.81
N ASN A 130 5.49 58.28 -1.73
CA ASN A 130 4.37 57.94 -0.85
C ASN A 130 3.13 58.75 -1.23
N PHE A 131 2.20 58.11 -1.92
CA PHE A 131 0.94 58.69 -2.32
C PHE A 131 -0.13 58.41 -1.26
N SER A 132 -0.93 59.42 -0.93
CA SER A 132 -2.07 59.29 -0.04
C SER A 132 -3.14 60.34 -0.34
N GLY A 133 -4.39 60.03 -0.01
CA GLY A 133 -5.48 60.98 -0.19
C GLY A 133 -6.83 60.36 0.07
N ASN A 134 -7.78 61.18 0.53
CA ASN A 134 -9.18 60.79 0.69
C ASN A 134 -10.00 61.35 -0.48
N THR A 135 -9.84 60.74 -1.66
CA THR A 135 -10.58 61.10 -2.88
C THR A 135 -11.51 59.96 -3.28
N ARG A 136 -12.47 60.24 -4.16
CA ARG A 136 -13.27 59.23 -4.87
C ARG A 136 -12.99 59.22 -6.37
N ALA A 137 -12.04 60.05 -6.81
CA ALA A 137 -11.69 60.22 -8.20
C ALA A 137 -11.03 58.97 -8.78
N LYS A 138 -11.24 58.79 -10.08
CA LYS A 138 -10.73 57.65 -10.83
C LYS A 138 -9.49 58.03 -11.65
N VAL A 139 -8.65 57.04 -11.92
CA VAL A 139 -7.64 57.08 -12.96
C VAL A 139 -8.06 56.09 -14.05
N VAL A 140 -8.40 56.60 -15.24
CA VAL A 140 -8.97 55.81 -16.33
C VAL A 140 -8.06 55.91 -17.56
N ASN A 141 -7.68 54.77 -18.15
CA ASN A 141 -7.02 54.69 -19.44
C ASN A 141 -7.92 53.99 -20.47
N GLU A 142 -8.41 54.75 -21.44
CA GLU A 142 -9.06 54.25 -22.67
C GLU A 142 -8.12 54.33 -23.89
N GLY A 143 -7.04 55.09 -23.78
CA GLY A 143 -6.08 55.32 -24.86
C GLY A 143 -4.92 54.33 -24.88
N ARG A 144 -3.82 54.76 -25.50
CA ARG A 144 -2.58 53.97 -25.62
C ARG A 144 -1.45 54.61 -24.83
N ILE A 145 -0.90 53.86 -23.88
CA ILE A 145 0.27 54.22 -23.09
C ILE A 145 1.43 53.33 -23.53
N ASP A 146 2.46 53.90 -24.14
CA ASP A 146 3.71 53.23 -24.48
C ASP A 146 4.84 53.77 -23.59
N ALA A 147 5.28 52.98 -22.61
CA ALA A 147 6.39 53.31 -21.72
C ALA A 147 7.65 52.50 -22.07
N LYS A 148 8.83 53.13 -21.95
CA LYS A 148 10.11 52.41 -22.07
C LYS A 148 10.40 51.57 -20.82
N GLU A 149 10.15 52.15 -19.65
CA GLU A 149 10.23 51.54 -18.32
C GLU A 149 8.81 51.35 -17.77
N SER A 150 8.47 51.83 -16.58
CA SER A 150 7.29 51.36 -15.85
C SER A 150 6.07 52.28 -15.99
N VAL A 151 4.88 51.72 -15.79
CA VAL A 151 3.60 52.46 -15.70
C VAL A 151 2.94 52.15 -14.36
N ALA A 152 2.55 53.17 -13.62
CA ALA A 152 1.75 53.04 -12.41
C ALA A 152 0.49 53.92 -12.51
N LEU A 153 -0.67 53.30 -12.43
CA LEU A 153 -1.94 54.01 -12.27
C LEU A 153 -2.41 53.82 -10.82
N VAL A 154 -2.61 54.92 -10.10
CA VAL A 154 -2.79 54.93 -8.64
C VAL A 154 -4.02 55.75 -8.25
N GLY A 155 -4.89 55.20 -7.42
CA GLY A 155 -6.06 55.93 -6.96
C GLY A 155 -6.93 55.07 -6.05
N PRO A 156 -8.08 55.57 -5.57
CA PRO A 156 -9.12 54.72 -4.99
C PRO A 156 -9.75 53.78 -6.03
N ARG A 157 -9.78 54.21 -7.30
CA ARG A 157 -10.35 53.46 -8.43
C ARG A 157 -9.48 53.64 -9.67
N VAL A 158 -9.10 52.53 -10.28
CA VAL A 158 -8.20 52.48 -11.44
C VAL A 158 -8.82 51.58 -12.51
N GLU A 159 -8.96 52.09 -13.74
CA GLU A 159 -9.62 51.41 -14.84
C GLU A 159 -8.74 51.47 -16.10
N ASN A 160 -8.51 50.32 -16.74
CA ASN A 160 -7.83 50.22 -18.03
C ASN A 160 -8.76 49.54 -19.06
N GLY A 161 -9.36 50.33 -19.94
CA GLY A 161 -10.07 49.89 -21.14
C GLY A 161 -9.19 49.93 -22.41
N GLY A 162 -8.10 50.69 -22.38
CA GLY A 162 -7.16 50.88 -23.47
C GLY A 162 -5.98 49.89 -23.49
N THR A 163 -4.83 50.35 -23.99
CA THR A 163 -3.60 49.55 -24.05
C THR A 163 -2.49 50.19 -23.21
N ILE A 164 -1.81 49.37 -22.39
CA ILE A 164 -0.58 49.74 -21.69
C ILE A 164 0.53 48.81 -22.17
N HIS A 165 1.56 49.36 -22.79
CA HIS A 165 2.76 48.64 -23.21
C HIS A 165 3.99 49.16 -22.46
N SER A 166 4.69 48.27 -21.78
CA SER A 166 5.99 48.52 -21.15
C SER A 166 7.06 47.60 -21.74
N ARG A 167 8.17 48.17 -22.22
CA ARG A 167 9.23 47.37 -22.87
C ARG A 167 10.21 46.73 -21.90
N ARG A 168 10.60 47.46 -20.85
CA ARG A 168 11.65 47.04 -19.90
C ARG A 168 11.23 47.15 -18.44
N GLY A 169 10.07 47.74 -18.16
CA GLY A 169 9.60 47.99 -16.81
C GLY A 169 8.35 47.18 -16.48
N SER A 170 7.81 47.43 -15.29
CA SER A 170 6.61 46.75 -14.80
C SER A 170 5.38 47.64 -14.97
N VAL A 171 4.19 47.03 -15.05
CA VAL A 171 2.91 47.75 -15.04
C VAL A 171 2.21 47.49 -13.73
N ALA A 172 1.78 48.55 -13.03
CA ALA A 172 1.00 48.44 -11.81
C ALA A 172 -0.29 49.25 -11.86
N LEU A 173 -1.40 48.60 -11.53
CA LEU A 173 -2.68 49.24 -11.23
C LEU A 173 -2.95 49.07 -9.73
N ALA A 174 -2.98 50.17 -8.98
CA ALA A 174 -3.04 50.15 -7.52
C ALA A 174 -4.23 50.95 -6.99
N ALA A 175 -5.20 50.25 -6.38
CA ALA A 175 -6.40 50.84 -5.80
C ALA A 175 -6.35 50.89 -4.26
N ALA A 176 -6.16 52.07 -3.67
CA ALA A 176 -6.09 52.29 -2.23
C ALA A 176 -6.21 53.79 -1.89
N ASP A 177 -6.30 54.16 -0.60
CA ASP A 177 -6.18 55.57 -0.17
C ASP A 177 -4.72 55.93 0.20
N GLY A 178 -3.84 54.94 0.24
CA GLY A 178 -2.40 55.12 0.45
C GLY A 178 -1.59 54.06 -0.30
N VAL A 179 -0.60 54.50 -1.08
CA VAL A 179 0.28 53.67 -1.91
C VAL A 179 1.71 54.20 -1.86
N SER A 180 2.67 53.33 -1.58
CA SER A 180 4.10 53.63 -1.71
C SER A 180 4.66 52.95 -2.96
N LEU A 181 5.39 53.70 -3.77
CA LEU A 181 6.07 53.22 -4.97
C LEU A 181 7.59 53.29 -4.81
N SER A 182 8.31 52.35 -5.41
CA SER A 182 9.77 52.41 -5.52
C SER A 182 10.24 51.84 -6.86
N PHE A 183 11.13 52.56 -7.53
CA PHE A 183 11.80 52.10 -8.74
C PHE A 183 13.12 51.42 -8.32
N ALA A 184 13.22 50.10 -8.49
CA ALA A 184 14.40 49.32 -8.10
C ALA A 184 14.88 48.47 -9.29
N GLY A 185 16.08 48.76 -9.80
CA GLY A 185 16.61 48.11 -11.01
C GLY A 185 15.67 48.32 -12.20
N ASN A 186 15.25 47.22 -12.84
CA ASN A 186 14.27 47.23 -13.94
C ASN A 186 12.80 47.04 -13.46
N GLY A 187 12.54 47.07 -12.15
CA GLY A 187 11.22 46.76 -11.56
C GLY A 187 10.55 47.95 -10.87
N LEU A 188 9.22 47.85 -10.74
CA LEU A 188 8.39 48.73 -9.91
C LEU A 188 7.89 47.95 -8.70
N GLN A 189 8.20 48.41 -7.49
CA GLN A 189 7.62 47.90 -6.26
C GLN A 189 6.43 48.76 -5.85
N VAL A 190 5.33 48.11 -5.47
CA VAL A 190 4.12 48.77 -4.96
C VAL A 190 3.77 48.17 -3.62
N LYS A 191 3.55 49.04 -2.63
CA LYS A 191 3.04 48.66 -1.32
C LYS A 191 1.81 49.51 -1.01
N LEU A 192 0.69 48.85 -0.74
CA LEU A 192 -0.50 49.55 -0.26
C LEU A 192 -0.29 49.86 1.24
N THR A 193 -0.54 51.11 1.64
CA THR A 193 -0.28 51.60 3.01
C THR A 193 -1.56 51.92 3.77
N HIS A 194 -2.64 52.30 3.07
CA HIS A 194 -3.96 52.52 3.65
C HIS A 194 -5.06 52.07 2.70
N GLY A 195 -5.97 51.21 3.15
CA GLY A 195 -7.12 50.79 2.34
C GLY A 195 -8.05 51.96 1.97
N SER A 196 -8.93 51.76 0.99
CA SER A 196 -10.01 52.68 0.58
C SER A 196 -11.40 52.16 0.95
N LEU A 197 -12.44 53.02 0.98
CA LEU A 197 -13.82 52.56 1.18
C LEU A 197 -14.35 51.71 0.01
N GLN A 198 -13.86 51.95 -1.22
CA GLN A 198 -14.29 51.23 -2.42
C GLN A 198 -13.13 51.09 -3.39
N ALA A 199 -12.11 50.33 -2.98
CA ALA A 199 -10.96 50.04 -3.82
C ALA A 199 -11.35 49.18 -5.02
N LEU A 200 -11.14 49.70 -6.23
CA LEU A 200 -11.46 49.00 -7.48
C LEU A 200 -10.30 49.09 -8.46
N VAL A 201 -9.84 47.94 -8.95
CA VAL A 201 -9.01 47.84 -10.15
C VAL A 201 -9.81 47.10 -11.23
N GLU A 202 -9.98 47.70 -12.40
CA GLU A 202 -10.55 47.03 -13.56
C GLU A 202 -9.58 47.04 -14.74
N ASN A 203 -9.37 45.87 -15.35
CA ASN A 203 -8.66 45.73 -16.61
C ASN A 203 -9.57 45.03 -17.61
N GLY A 204 -10.17 45.81 -18.51
CA GLY A 204 -10.90 45.31 -19.68
C GLY A 204 -10.07 45.34 -20.95
N GLY A 205 -9.00 46.14 -20.98
CA GLY A 205 -8.10 46.33 -22.10
C GLY A 205 -6.90 45.39 -22.12
N MET A 206 -5.80 45.86 -22.70
CA MET A 206 -4.57 45.09 -22.87
C MET A 206 -3.41 45.67 -22.06
N ILE A 207 -2.72 44.82 -21.31
CA ILE A 207 -1.47 45.15 -20.62
C ILE A 207 -0.39 44.20 -21.13
N VAL A 208 0.70 44.77 -21.66
CA VAL A 208 1.88 44.02 -22.10
C VAL A 208 3.12 44.57 -21.42
N SER A 209 3.86 43.71 -20.74
CA SER A 209 5.18 44.00 -20.18
C SER A 209 6.21 43.01 -20.74
N ASP A 210 6.95 43.40 -21.77
CA ASP A 210 7.81 42.47 -22.54
C ASP A 210 8.88 41.81 -21.66
N ASN A 211 9.45 42.56 -20.72
CA ASN A 211 10.59 42.15 -19.90
C ASN A 211 10.41 42.51 -18.42
N GLY A 212 9.17 42.71 -17.98
CA GLY A 212 8.83 43.04 -16.61
C GLY A 212 7.63 42.24 -16.11
N ASP A 213 7.07 42.71 -15.01
CA ASP A 213 5.94 42.09 -14.34
C ASP A 213 4.69 42.96 -14.41
N VAL A 214 3.54 42.35 -14.17
CA VAL A 214 2.26 43.06 -14.09
C VAL A 214 1.63 42.84 -12.73
N MET A 215 1.20 43.91 -12.08
CA MET A 215 0.53 43.87 -10.78
C MET A 215 -0.78 44.64 -10.77
N LEU A 216 -1.87 43.97 -10.41
CA LEU A 216 -3.18 44.58 -10.19
C LEU A 216 -3.50 44.37 -8.71
N THR A 217 -3.56 45.44 -7.92
CA THR A 217 -3.74 45.32 -6.47
C THR A 217 -4.75 46.32 -5.92
N ALA A 218 -5.62 45.88 -5.02
CA ALA A 218 -6.63 46.71 -4.37
C ALA A 218 -6.71 46.42 -2.86
N TRP A 219 -6.85 47.44 -2.01
CA TRP A 219 -7.06 47.26 -0.57
C TRP A 219 -8.25 48.08 -0.06
N ALA A 220 -9.23 47.41 0.57
CA ALA A 220 -10.35 48.06 1.23
C ALA A 220 -10.14 48.20 2.75
N ARG A 221 -10.63 49.29 3.35
CA ARG A 221 -10.42 49.63 4.78
C ARG A 221 -11.07 48.63 5.75
N ASP A 222 -12.34 48.28 5.50
CA ASP A 222 -13.18 47.57 6.46
C ASP A 222 -13.81 46.31 5.88
N ALA A 223 -14.21 45.37 6.75
CA ALA A 223 -14.86 44.13 6.35
C ALA A 223 -16.19 44.34 5.57
N LEU A 224 -16.91 45.43 5.86
CA LEU A 224 -18.15 45.82 5.17
C LEU A 224 -17.90 46.46 3.80
N THR A 225 -16.67 46.90 3.53
CA THR A 225 -16.25 47.46 2.25
C THR A 225 -15.58 46.38 1.41
N ARG A 226 -15.71 46.44 0.08
CA ARG A 226 -15.16 45.43 -0.82
C ARG A 226 -14.05 46.02 -1.67
N ALA A 227 -12.86 45.44 -1.57
CA ALA A 227 -11.85 45.59 -2.60
C ALA A 227 -12.20 44.62 -3.73
N VAL A 228 -12.24 45.12 -4.97
CA VAL A 228 -12.53 44.29 -6.13
C VAL A 228 -11.43 44.51 -7.14
N VAL A 229 -10.85 43.41 -7.60
CA VAL A 229 -10.02 43.41 -8.81
C VAL A 229 -10.76 42.62 -9.87
N ASN A 230 -11.08 43.29 -10.97
CA ASN A 230 -11.78 42.71 -12.11
C ASN A 230 -10.83 42.69 -13.30
N GLN A 231 -10.36 41.52 -13.67
CA GLN A 231 -9.57 41.30 -14.87
C GLN A 231 -10.44 40.55 -15.87
N SER A 232 -10.80 41.18 -16.98
CA SER A 232 -11.51 40.56 -18.11
C SER A 232 -10.77 40.69 -19.46
N GLY A 233 -9.75 41.54 -19.53
CA GLY A 233 -8.96 41.81 -20.72
C GLY A 233 -7.76 40.88 -20.90
N LYS A 234 -6.69 41.36 -21.53
CA LYS A 234 -5.46 40.58 -21.77
C LYS A 234 -4.29 41.11 -20.95
N ILE A 235 -3.54 40.22 -20.31
CA ILE A 235 -2.26 40.52 -19.64
C ILE A 235 -1.18 39.59 -20.19
N GLU A 236 -0.09 40.17 -20.68
CA GLU A 236 1.11 39.45 -21.08
C GLU A 236 2.33 39.99 -20.32
N ALA A 237 3.08 39.11 -19.64
CA ALA A 237 4.25 39.49 -18.85
C ALA A 237 5.45 38.59 -19.15
N GLY A 238 6.63 39.19 -19.36
CA GLY A 238 7.89 38.45 -19.58
C GLY A 238 8.49 37.82 -18.31
N GLY A 239 8.07 38.27 -17.13
CA GLY A 239 8.43 37.65 -15.85
C GLY A 239 9.91 37.77 -15.46
N MET A 240 10.60 38.81 -15.92
CA MET A 240 12.03 39.07 -15.59
C MET A 240 12.23 40.13 -14.50
N GLY A 241 11.15 40.66 -13.90
CA GLY A 241 11.22 41.67 -12.84
C GLY A 241 11.34 41.07 -11.44
N GLN A 242 10.88 41.83 -10.44
CA GLN A 242 10.91 41.44 -9.02
C GLN A 242 9.83 40.42 -8.65
N LEU A 243 8.66 40.47 -9.31
CA LEU A 243 7.52 39.58 -9.09
C LEU A 243 7.62 38.29 -9.90
N ARG A 244 8.36 38.33 -11.02
CA ARG A 244 8.57 37.21 -11.95
C ARG A 244 7.27 36.67 -12.54
N GLY A 245 6.40 37.54 -13.02
CA GLY A 245 5.16 37.17 -13.72
C GLY A 245 4.00 38.15 -13.52
N ILE A 246 2.82 37.60 -13.25
CA ILE A 246 1.57 38.35 -13.09
C ILE A 246 1.08 38.17 -11.65
N ARG A 247 0.79 39.28 -10.95
CA ARG A 247 0.18 39.26 -9.62
C ARG A 247 -1.13 40.03 -9.60
N ILE A 248 -2.20 39.37 -9.17
CA ILE A 248 -3.50 39.97 -8.94
C ILE A 248 -3.87 39.79 -7.48
N ALA A 249 -4.03 40.88 -6.74
CA ALA A 249 -4.22 40.86 -5.30
C ALA A 249 -5.39 41.73 -4.86
N SER A 250 -6.24 41.19 -3.99
CA SER A 250 -7.19 41.96 -3.22
C SER A 250 -6.91 41.77 -1.74
N GLU A 251 -6.51 42.83 -1.06
CA GLU A 251 -6.22 42.85 0.37
C GLU A 251 -7.51 43.06 1.19
N GLY A 252 -7.54 42.53 2.41
CA GLY A 252 -8.72 42.60 3.30
C GLY A 252 -9.82 41.62 2.90
N SER A 253 -11.09 42.03 3.03
CA SER A 253 -12.27 41.21 2.71
C SER A 253 -12.65 41.19 1.22
N GLY A 254 -11.70 41.49 0.35
CA GLY A 254 -11.96 41.71 -1.07
C GLY A 254 -11.99 40.45 -1.95
N THR A 255 -12.41 40.62 -3.19
CA THR A 255 -12.55 39.54 -4.17
C THR A 255 -11.81 39.83 -5.47
N VAL A 256 -11.25 38.80 -6.09
CA VAL A 256 -10.73 38.87 -7.46
C VAL A 256 -11.69 38.13 -8.39
N ARG A 257 -12.05 38.78 -9.50
CA ARG A 257 -12.65 38.14 -10.68
C ARG A 257 -11.58 38.10 -11.77
N ALA A 258 -11.09 36.90 -12.09
CA ALA A 258 -10.05 36.66 -13.07
C ALA A 258 -10.64 35.96 -14.30
N GLY A 259 -10.85 36.74 -15.35
CA GLY A 259 -11.27 36.33 -16.69
C GLY A 259 -10.25 36.76 -17.75
N GLY A 260 -10.66 36.65 -19.02
CA GLY A 260 -9.81 37.02 -20.14
C GLY A 260 -8.55 36.14 -20.28
N GLU A 261 -7.47 36.71 -20.79
CA GLU A 261 -6.21 36.00 -21.03
C GLU A 261 -5.10 36.54 -20.12
N MET A 262 -4.41 35.65 -19.41
CA MET A 262 -3.20 35.94 -18.65
C MET A 262 -2.10 35.00 -19.10
N ARG A 263 -1.02 35.57 -19.64
CA ARG A 263 0.06 34.79 -20.23
C ARG A 263 1.41 35.27 -19.72
N VAL A 264 2.20 34.34 -19.19
CA VAL A 264 3.61 34.58 -18.86
C VAL A 264 4.48 34.08 -20.01
N THR A 265 5.33 34.93 -20.58
CA THR A 265 6.15 34.65 -21.78
C THR A 265 7.64 34.68 -21.48
N GLY A 266 8.45 34.20 -22.42
CA GLY A 266 9.91 34.02 -22.25
C GLY A 266 10.29 32.63 -21.74
N SER A 267 11.59 32.33 -21.71
CA SER A 267 12.12 31.04 -21.25
C SER A 267 12.71 31.13 -19.84
N PRO A 268 12.48 30.12 -18.97
CA PRO A 268 13.15 30.03 -17.68
C PRO A 268 14.58 29.52 -17.91
N ALA A 269 15.50 30.40 -18.31
CA ALA A 269 16.92 30.04 -18.38
C ALA A 269 17.55 30.27 -17.00
N ASN A 270 17.59 29.21 -16.18
CA ASN A 270 18.35 29.12 -14.92
C ASN A 270 17.95 30.11 -13.80
N GLY A 271 16.66 30.43 -13.65
CA GLY A 271 16.17 31.33 -12.60
C GLY A 271 14.98 30.77 -11.80
N PRO A 272 14.66 31.36 -10.63
CA PRO A 272 13.45 31.08 -9.85
C PRO A 272 12.17 31.02 -10.70
N GLU A 273 11.26 30.12 -10.32
CA GLU A 273 9.96 29.85 -10.93
C GLU A 273 9.15 31.14 -11.20
N ARG A 274 8.57 31.25 -12.40
CA ARG A 274 7.64 32.34 -12.73
C ARG A 274 6.22 31.92 -12.38
N SER A 275 5.35 32.90 -12.14
CA SER A 275 3.98 32.55 -11.79
C SER A 275 2.91 33.55 -12.21
N ILE A 276 1.70 33.02 -12.35
CA ILE A 276 0.46 33.79 -12.25
C ILE A 276 -0.05 33.59 -10.83
N GLU A 277 -0.02 34.64 -10.02
CA GLU A 277 -0.44 34.63 -8.63
C GLU A 277 -1.73 35.43 -8.48
N VAL A 278 -2.79 34.79 -8.00
CA VAL A 278 -4.06 35.42 -7.66
C VAL A 278 -4.32 35.23 -6.17
N SER A 279 -4.54 36.34 -5.45
CA SER A 279 -4.79 36.29 -4.02
C SER A 279 -5.90 37.23 -3.56
N ALA A 280 -6.83 36.73 -2.75
CA ALA A 280 -7.97 37.48 -2.22
C ALA A 280 -8.67 36.69 -1.11
N GLN A 281 -9.65 37.24 -0.39
CA GLN A 281 -10.56 36.38 0.39
C GLN A 281 -11.37 35.46 -0.54
N GLY A 282 -11.91 36.01 -1.64
CA GLY A 282 -12.67 35.24 -2.63
C GLY A 282 -12.07 35.37 -4.03
N ILE A 283 -11.76 34.25 -4.67
CA ILE A 283 -11.25 34.20 -6.04
C ILE A 283 -12.32 33.56 -6.93
N ARG A 284 -12.66 34.22 -8.03
CA ARG A 284 -13.52 33.67 -9.09
C ARG A 284 -12.75 33.64 -10.39
N ILE A 285 -12.47 32.45 -10.90
CA ILE A 285 -11.96 32.28 -12.26
C ILE A 285 -13.18 32.20 -13.18
N ALA A 286 -13.30 33.16 -14.11
CA ALA A 286 -14.49 33.32 -14.95
C ALA A 286 -14.55 32.29 -16.09
N ASP A 287 -15.74 32.14 -16.69
CA ASP A 287 -15.91 31.37 -17.92
C ASP A 287 -15.05 31.95 -19.06
N GLY A 288 -14.45 31.07 -19.85
CA GLY A 288 -13.54 31.43 -20.94
C GLY A 288 -12.17 31.95 -20.50
N ALA A 289 -11.88 32.02 -19.19
CA ALA A 289 -10.58 32.49 -18.70
C ALA A 289 -9.45 31.57 -19.16
N ARG A 290 -8.32 32.15 -19.58
CA ARG A 290 -7.11 31.42 -20.02
C ARG A 290 -5.90 31.89 -19.23
N LEU A 291 -5.39 31.03 -18.36
CA LEU A 291 -4.16 31.28 -17.61
C LEU A 291 -3.08 30.33 -18.15
N ASP A 292 -2.04 30.88 -18.77
CA ASP A 292 -0.97 30.11 -19.40
C ASP A 292 0.41 30.60 -18.93
N THR A 293 1.14 29.73 -18.23
CA THR A 293 2.55 29.94 -17.98
C THR A 293 3.38 29.15 -19.00
N ALA A 294 4.24 29.83 -19.77
CA ALA A 294 4.95 29.21 -20.89
C ALA A 294 5.96 28.10 -20.53
N GLY A 295 6.31 27.89 -19.24
CA GLY A 295 7.35 26.94 -18.81
C GLY A 295 6.86 25.76 -17.98
N ALA A 296 7.56 24.63 -18.11
CA ALA A 296 7.26 23.37 -17.39
C ALA A 296 7.52 23.42 -15.87
N GLN A 297 8.24 24.43 -15.38
CA GLN A 297 8.51 24.67 -13.94
C GLN A 297 7.73 25.88 -13.41
N ASP A 298 6.96 26.55 -14.27
CA ASP A 298 6.19 27.73 -13.86
C ASP A 298 4.89 27.30 -13.17
N LEU A 299 4.36 28.21 -12.36
CA LEU A 299 3.24 27.91 -11.46
C LEU A 299 2.05 28.83 -11.67
N ILE A 300 0.85 28.28 -11.53
CA ILE A 300 -0.34 29.10 -11.23
C ILE A 300 -0.64 28.93 -9.74
N LYS A 301 -0.70 30.05 -9.00
CA LYS A 301 -0.96 30.07 -7.56
C LYS A 301 -2.27 30.81 -7.30
N LEU A 302 -3.26 30.11 -6.77
CA LEU A 302 -4.52 30.68 -6.30
C LEU A 302 -4.53 30.58 -4.78
N HIS A 303 -4.34 31.70 -4.09
CA HIS A 303 -4.14 31.72 -2.64
C HIS A 303 -5.16 32.61 -1.95
N THR A 304 -6.07 32.01 -1.18
CA THR A 304 -7.02 32.80 -0.42
C THR A 304 -6.40 33.39 0.84
N ARG A 305 -6.79 34.63 1.18
CA ARG A 305 -6.37 35.39 2.37
C ARG A 305 -7.56 35.99 3.12
N PRO A 306 -8.52 35.17 3.61
CA PRO A 306 -9.62 35.59 4.47
C PRO A 306 -9.14 36.30 5.73
N GLN A 307 -9.96 37.26 6.18
CA GLN A 307 -9.87 37.86 7.51
C GLN A 307 -10.31 36.85 8.58
N ALA A 308 -9.95 37.13 9.85
CA ALA A 308 -10.35 36.28 10.97
C ALA A 308 -11.87 36.07 11.00
N GLY A 309 -12.31 34.81 11.09
CA GLY A 309 -13.72 34.44 11.11
C GLY A 309 -14.43 34.47 9.75
N ALA A 310 -13.70 34.57 8.64
CA ALA A 310 -14.23 34.37 7.28
C ALA A 310 -13.59 33.15 6.62
N ALA A 311 -14.28 32.50 5.68
CA ALA A 311 -13.70 31.44 4.86
C ALA A 311 -13.26 31.97 3.50
N GLY A 312 -12.10 31.50 3.05
CA GLY A 312 -11.60 31.70 1.71
C GLY A 312 -12.28 30.78 0.71
N TYR A 313 -12.50 31.24 -0.51
CA TYR A 313 -12.97 30.36 -1.58
C TYR A 313 -12.32 30.64 -2.93
N VAL A 314 -12.18 29.59 -3.73
CA VAL A 314 -11.88 29.63 -5.16
C VAL A 314 -13.05 28.99 -5.90
N ALA A 315 -13.67 29.73 -6.81
CA ALA A 315 -14.72 29.22 -7.67
C ALA A 315 -14.27 29.28 -9.14
N PHE A 316 -14.44 28.16 -9.86
CA PHE A 316 -14.09 28.02 -11.26
C PHE A 316 -15.33 28.00 -12.15
N GLY A 317 -15.33 28.83 -13.19
CA GLY A 317 -16.12 28.63 -14.40
C GLY A 317 -15.43 27.68 -15.39
N GLU A 318 -15.88 27.68 -16.64
CA GLU A 318 -15.27 26.96 -17.76
C GLU A 318 -13.96 27.66 -18.19
N ALA A 319 -12.88 27.40 -17.46
CA ALA A 319 -11.59 28.05 -17.65
C ALA A 319 -10.50 27.06 -18.10
N THR A 320 -9.48 27.54 -18.81
CA THR A 320 -8.28 26.77 -19.15
C THR A 320 -7.09 27.26 -18.33
N LEU A 321 -6.49 26.37 -17.55
CA LEU A 321 -5.28 26.64 -16.77
C LEU A 321 -4.15 25.71 -17.24
N LYS A 322 -3.04 26.31 -17.68
CA LYS A 322 -1.87 25.59 -18.19
C LYS A 322 -0.60 26.05 -17.46
N ALA A 323 0.05 25.11 -16.77
CA ALA A 323 1.28 25.37 -16.02
C ALA A 323 2.09 24.10 -15.77
N GLY A 324 3.31 24.22 -15.25
CA GLY A 324 4.05 23.08 -14.70
C GLY A 324 3.30 22.45 -13.52
N SER A 325 2.88 23.28 -12.58
CA SER A 325 1.97 22.89 -11.49
C SER A 325 1.00 24.01 -11.11
N ILE A 326 -0.14 23.64 -10.56
CA ILE A 326 -1.20 24.55 -10.13
C ILE A 326 -1.41 24.35 -8.64
N HIS A 327 -1.21 25.41 -7.85
CA HIS A 327 -1.35 25.38 -6.40
C HIS A 327 -2.57 26.18 -5.99
N ILE A 328 -3.49 25.53 -5.29
CA ILE A 328 -4.72 26.13 -4.77
C ILE A 328 -4.68 26.02 -3.25
N ILE A 329 -4.64 27.16 -2.57
CA ILE A 329 -4.64 27.26 -1.12
C ILE A 329 -5.93 27.97 -0.73
N ALA A 330 -6.95 27.21 -0.32
CA ALA A 330 -8.26 27.76 0.01
C ALA A 330 -9.05 26.87 0.96
N ASP A 331 -10.00 27.45 1.70
CA ASP A 331 -10.92 26.66 2.52
C ASP A 331 -11.95 25.96 1.63
N ASN A 332 -12.45 26.64 0.60
CA ASN A 332 -13.46 26.10 -0.31
C ASN A 332 -12.99 26.15 -1.76
N VAL A 333 -13.12 25.03 -2.47
CA VAL A 333 -12.79 24.94 -3.90
C VAL A 333 -13.96 24.38 -4.67
N LEU A 334 -14.50 25.19 -5.55
CA LEU A 334 -15.81 25.01 -6.13
C LEU A 334 -15.77 25.16 -7.65
N THR A 335 -16.70 24.50 -8.32
CA THR A 335 -17.07 24.78 -9.71
C THR A 335 -18.38 25.55 -9.72
N ALA A 336 -18.64 26.31 -10.78
CA ALA A 336 -19.94 26.92 -11.02
C ALA A 336 -21.07 25.87 -11.05
N ALA A 337 -22.32 26.31 -10.95
CA ALA A 337 -23.50 25.45 -10.82
C ALA A 337 -23.55 24.35 -11.90
N ALA A 338 -24.31 23.28 -11.65
CA ALA A 338 -24.30 22.00 -12.38
C ALA A 338 -24.47 22.04 -13.93
N ASN A 339 -24.80 23.20 -14.52
CA ASN A 339 -24.98 23.40 -15.95
C ASN A 339 -23.85 24.19 -16.64
N ALA A 340 -22.84 24.66 -15.90
CA ALA A 340 -21.65 25.30 -16.45
C ALA A 340 -20.59 24.24 -16.83
N GLY A 341 -19.81 24.50 -17.89
CA GLY A 341 -18.67 23.66 -18.25
C GLY A 341 -17.65 23.52 -17.10
N LEU A 342 -16.88 22.43 -17.09
CA LEU A 342 -15.82 22.22 -16.10
C LEU A 342 -14.55 22.96 -16.50
N PRO A 343 -13.71 23.39 -15.54
CA PRO A 343 -12.38 23.89 -15.87
C PRO A 343 -11.52 22.78 -16.48
N THR A 344 -10.60 23.15 -17.38
CA THR A 344 -9.60 22.26 -17.95
C THR A 344 -8.24 22.59 -17.37
N PHE A 345 -7.59 21.59 -16.79
CA PHE A 345 -6.23 21.71 -16.26
C PHE A 345 -5.25 20.98 -17.18
N SER A 346 -4.17 21.66 -17.54
CA SER A 346 -3.02 21.06 -18.24
C SER A 346 -1.78 21.32 -17.39
N ALA A 347 -1.48 20.40 -16.48
CA ALA A 347 -0.38 20.53 -15.53
C ALA A 347 0.16 19.17 -15.08
N GLY A 348 1.43 19.11 -14.68
CA GLY A 348 2.02 17.88 -14.14
C GLY A 348 1.37 17.44 -12.82
N ALA A 349 0.88 18.41 -12.04
CA ALA A 349 0.09 18.18 -10.83
C ALA A 349 -0.80 19.39 -10.50
N VAL A 350 -1.96 19.11 -9.90
CA VAL A 350 -2.83 20.09 -9.24
C VAL A 350 -2.77 19.83 -7.74
N MET A 351 -2.28 20.80 -6.97
CA MET A 351 -2.17 20.72 -5.52
C MET A 351 -3.26 21.56 -4.86
N LEU A 352 -4.04 20.92 -4.01
CA LEU A 352 -5.01 21.55 -3.14
C LEU A 352 -4.49 21.49 -1.70
N ARG A 353 -4.41 22.63 -1.02
CA ARG A 353 -3.98 22.71 0.38
C ARG A 353 -4.97 23.51 1.21
N SER A 354 -5.37 22.99 2.36
CA SER A 354 -6.21 23.74 3.30
C SER A 354 -5.45 24.96 3.82
N GLN A 355 -6.15 26.08 4.01
CA GLN A 355 -5.50 27.33 4.42
C GLN A 355 -5.17 27.35 5.92
N ASP A 356 -6.12 26.93 6.77
CA ASP A 356 -5.92 26.81 8.21
C ASP A 356 -5.33 25.42 8.56
N ALA A 357 -4.42 25.41 9.54
CA ALA A 357 -3.79 24.20 10.05
C ALA A 357 -4.76 23.28 10.81
N ASN A 358 -5.97 23.75 11.13
CA ASN A 358 -6.98 22.92 11.81
C ASN A 358 -8.17 22.56 10.92
N THR A 359 -8.27 23.09 9.71
CA THR A 359 -9.40 22.83 8.81
C THR A 359 -9.19 21.56 8.01
N GLY A 360 -10.22 20.71 8.02
CA GLY A 360 -10.34 19.53 7.16
C GLY A 360 -10.96 19.84 5.80
N TYR A 361 -11.14 18.80 4.97
CA TYR A 361 -11.89 18.89 3.72
C TYR A 361 -13.03 17.88 3.67
N VAL A 362 -14.19 18.31 3.19
CA VAL A 362 -15.24 17.41 2.70
C VAL A 362 -15.18 17.41 1.17
N LEU A 363 -14.71 16.30 0.62
CA LEU A 363 -14.66 16.03 -0.80
C LEU A 363 -16.05 15.65 -1.32
N ASN A 364 -16.29 15.95 -2.59
CA ASN A 364 -17.57 15.71 -3.26
C ASN A 364 -18.74 16.39 -2.51
N ARG A 365 -18.49 17.63 -2.06
CA ARG A 365 -19.50 18.49 -1.45
C ARG A 365 -19.39 19.87 -2.10
N GLY A 366 -20.48 20.31 -2.72
CA GLY A 366 -20.64 21.70 -3.13
C GLY A 366 -21.83 22.29 -2.35
N PRO A 367 -21.70 23.46 -1.69
CA PRO A 367 -22.89 24.21 -1.32
C PRO A 367 -23.64 24.61 -2.61
N ASP A 368 -24.96 24.79 -2.53
CA ASP A 368 -25.66 25.60 -3.52
C ASP A 368 -24.91 26.94 -3.66
N ALA A 369 -24.76 27.48 -4.86
CA ALA A 369 -24.03 28.75 -5.07
C ALA A 369 -24.58 29.90 -4.19
N ALA A 370 -25.81 29.80 -3.70
CA ALA A 370 -26.45 30.70 -2.74
C ALA A 370 -25.94 30.58 -1.28
N ALA A 371 -25.37 29.43 -0.89
CA ALA A 371 -24.82 29.15 0.44
C ALA A 371 -23.31 29.44 0.56
N MET A 372 -22.69 30.06 -0.46
CA MET A 372 -21.27 30.43 -0.47
C MET A 372 -20.86 31.41 0.63
N SER A 373 -21.80 32.14 1.24
CA SER A 373 -21.55 33.07 2.35
C SER A 373 -21.76 32.45 3.74
N THR A 374 -22.30 31.23 3.84
CA THR A 374 -22.67 30.60 5.14
C THR A 374 -21.65 29.58 5.65
N LEU A 375 -20.61 29.25 4.88
CA LEU A 375 -19.53 28.36 5.33
C LEU A 375 -18.50 29.18 6.13
N VAL A 376 -18.91 29.72 7.28
CA VAL A 376 -18.01 30.40 8.21
C VAL A 376 -17.42 29.38 9.19
N GLY A 377 -16.09 29.23 9.20
CA GLY A 377 -15.35 28.60 10.32
C GLY A 377 -15.53 27.09 10.55
N GLY A 378 -15.88 26.31 9.52
CA GLY A 378 -15.99 24.84 9.57
C GLY A 378 -15.27 24.17 8.39
N THR A 379 -15.09 22.85 8.43
CA THR A 379 -14.39 22.02 7.42
C THR A 379 -14.61 22.53 5.99
N GLY A 380 -13.51 22.72 5.25
CA GLY A 380 -13.51 23.17 3.87
C GLY A 380 -14.26 22.24 2.93
N SER A 381 -14.72 22.74 1.79
CA SER A 381 -15.53 21.96 0.83
C SER A 381 -14.88 21.91 -0.54
N VAL A 382 -14.86 20.73 -1.17
CA VAL A 382 -14.36 20.53 -2.53
C VAL A 382 -15.47 19.96 -3.41
N SER A 383 -15.85 20.68 -4.46
CA SER A 383 -16.93 20.25 -5.35
C SER A 383 -16.55 19.02 -6.18
N SER A 384 -17.55 18.22 -6.54
CA SER A 384 -17.40 17.07 -7.45
C SER A 384 -16.83 17.46 -8.81
N GLY A 385 -17.30 18.59 -9.37
CA GLY A 385 -16.84 19.09 -10.66
C GLY A 385 -15.34 19.42 -10.65
N PHE A 386 -14.84 20.01 -9.56
CA PHE A 386 -13.42 20.29 -9.42
C PHE A 386 -12.61 18.99 -9.32
N LEU A 387 -13.05 18.03 -8.48
CA LEU A 387 -12.38 16.73 -8.33
C LEU A 387 -12.29 15.99 -9.65
N LYS A 388 -13.36 15.97 -10.44
CA LYS A 388 -13.39 15.35 -11.76
C LYS A 388 -12.39 16.00 -12.71
N ALA A 389 -12.41 17.32 -12.83
CA ALA A 389 -11.53 18.06 -13.74
C ALA A 389 -10.05 18.00 -13.32
N ALA A 390 -9.74 18.28 -12.06
CA ALA A 390 -8.38 18.26 -11.56
C ALA A 390 -7.82 16.84 -11.45
N GLY A 391 -8.70 15.86 -11.21
CA GLY A 391 -8.38 14.44 -11.13
C GLY A 391 -7.99 13.80 -12.46
N GLU A 392 -8.19 14.46 -13.61
CA GLU A 392 -7.57 14.02 -14.88
C GLU A 392 -6.04 14.13 -14.84
N GLN A 393 -5.52 15.02 -13.99
CA GLN A 393 -4.10 15.20 -13.70
C GLN A 393 -3.71 14.42 -12.42
N ASN A 394 -2.48 14.62 -11.92
CA ASN A 394 -2.12 14.15 -10.58
C ASN A 394 -2.67 15.12 -9.53
N LEU A 395 -3.79 14.77 -8.89
CA LEU A 395 -4.42 15.60 -7.86
C LEU A 395 -3.86 15.28 -6.47
N TRP A 396 -3.28 16.28 -5.84
CA TRP A 396 -2.76 16.19 -4.47
C TRP A 396 -3.65 16.99 -3.54
N VAL A 397 -4.20 16.35 -2.51
CA VAL A 397 -5.01 17.00 -1.47
C VAL A 397 -4.24 16.94 -0.15
N LEU A 398 -3.77 18.10 0.30
CA LEU A 398 -3.03 18.27 1.54
C LEU A 398 -3.91 18.96 2.58
N SER A 399 -4.11 18.27 3.71
CA SER A 399 -4.91 18.80 4.82
C SER A 399 -4.23 18.50 6.15
N HIS A 400 -4.37 19.43 7.10
CA HIS A 400 -3.98 19.19 8.48
C HIS A 400 -5.17 18.74 9.35
N GLY A 401 -6.42 19.05 8.95
CA GLY A 401 -7.64 18.48 9.55
C GLY A 401 -8.19 17.27 8.77
N ASP A 402 -9.25 16.66 9.29
CA ASP A 402 -9.86 15.45 8.73
C ASP A 402 -10.31 15.62 7.27
N ILE A 403 -10.11 14.62 6.44
CA ILE A 403 -10.61 14.57 5.07
C ILE A 403 -11.72 13.53 5.01
N SER A 404 -12.91 13.93 4.58
CA SER A 404 -14.02 12.99 4.36
C SER A 404 -14.57 13.11 2.94
N ALA A 405 -15.08 12.01 2.39
CA ALA A 405 -15.85 11.99 1.16
C ALA A 405 -17.11 11.18 1.41
N HIS A 406 -18.29 11.82 1.32
CA HIS A 406 -19.57 11.14 1.52
C HIS A 406 -20.19 10.63 0.21
N GLY A 407 -19.75 11.16 -0.93
CA GLY A 407 -20.03 10.63 -2.26
C GLY A 407 -18.76 10.16 -2.97
N ALA A 408 -18.90 9.32 -3.99
CA ALA A 408 -17.77 8.75 -4.72
C ALA A 408 -16.86 9.83 -5.31
N VAL A 409 -15.54 9.68 -5.14
CA VAL A 409 -14.53 10.56 -5.74
C VAL A 409 -14.04 9.92 -7.03
N ASN A 410 -14.25 10.60 -8.16
CA ASN A 410 -13.74 10.15 -9.46
C ASN A 410 -12.53 11.01 -9.86
N ALA A 411 -11.35 10.38 -9.91
CA ALA A 411 -10.09 11.01 -10.28
C ALA A 411 -9.12 9.94 -10.80
N ASN A 412 -8.42 10.19 -11.91
CA ASN A 412 -7.43 9.28 -12.49
C ASN A 412 -6.30 8.97 -11.49
N ALA A 413 -5.73 9.99 -10.83
CA ALA A 413 -4.76 9.82 -9.75
C ALA A 413 -5.06 10.80 -8.60
N LEU A 414 -5.25 10.25 -7.40
CA LEU A 414 -5.53 11.02 -6.19
C LEU A 414 -4.53 10.65 -5.10
N SER A 415 -3.76 11.62 -4.66
CA SER A 415 -2.88 11.51 -3.50
C SER A 415 -3.42 12.40 -2.37
N ILE A 416 -3.83 11.77 -1.28
CA ILE A 416 -4.27 12.45 -0.07
C ILE A 416 -3.14 12.36 0.96
N ALA A 417 -2.70 13.50 1.49
CA ALA A 417 -1.68 13.55 2.53
C ALA A 417 -2.14 14.44 3.69
N GLY A 418 -2.20 13.88 4.89
CA GLY A 418 -2.51 14.63 6.09
C GLY A 418 -2.14 13.92 7.38
N ASN A 419 -2.07 14.68 8.46
CA ASN A 419 -1.81 14.16 9.80
C ASN A 419 -3.10 13.75 10.55
N ALA A 420 -4.25 13.84 9.87
CA ALA A 420 -5.59 13.65 10.42
C ALA A 420 -6.27 12.39 9.86
N ASN A 421 -7.55 12.17 10.17
CA ASN A 421 -8.29 11.02 9.66
C ASN A 421 -8.70 11.24 8.19
N VAL A 422 -8.70 10.17 7.42
CA VAL A 422 -9.19 10.14 6.03
C VAL A 422 -10.32 9.12 5.94
N ASP A 423 -11.53 9.57 5.62
CA ASP A 423 -12.73 8.75 5.49
C ASP A 423 -13.31 8.87 4.07
N LEU A 424 -13.04 7.88 3.22
CA LEU A 424 -13.61 7.79 1.87
C LEU A 424 -14.83 6.85 1.86
N SER A 425 -15.79 7.12 2.73
CA SER A 425 -17.05 6.35 2.81
C SER A 425 -17.89 6.41 1.54
N GLY A 426 -17.72 7.45 0.71
CA GLY A 426 -18.38 7.59 -0.58
C GLY A 426 -17.79 6.70 -1.69
N GLY A 427 -16.58 6.16 -1.50
CA GLY A 427 -15.86 5.39 -2.51
C GLY A 427 -14.92 6.21 -3.38
N PHE A 428 -14.16 5.52 -4.23
CA PHE A 428 -13.18 6.09 -5.15
C PHE A 428 -13.16 5.32 -6.48
N GLU A 429 -13.04 6.04 -7.59
CA GLU A 429 -12.88 5.45 -8.91
C GLU A 429 -11.76 6.18 -9.66
N GLY A 430 -10.75 5.43 -10.12
CA GLY A 430 -9.55 5.98 -10.74
C GLY A 430 -8.56 4.93 -11.19
N LYS A 431 -7.32 5.33 -11.48
CA LYS A 431 -6.18 4.41 -11.67
C LYS A 431 -5.34 4.29 -10.41
N GLN A 432 -5.14 5.38 -9.68
CA GLN A 432 -4.26 5.41 -8.51
C GLN A 432 -4.89 6.17 -7.35
N LEU A 433 -4.88 5.53 -6.17
CA LEU A 433 -5.25 6.11 -4.90
C LEU A 433 -4.11 5.94 -3.89
N ASP A 434 -3.48 7.04 -3.50
CA ASP A 434 -2.51 7.08 -2.41
C ASP A 434 -3.08 7.86 -1.24
N VAL A 435 -3.12 7.25 -0.06
CA VAL A 435 -3.64 7.89 1.14
C VAL A 435 -2.64 7.77 2.27
N TRP A 436 -2.22 8.92 2.78
CA TRP A 436 -1.47 9.03 4.02
C TRP A 436 -2.29 9.80 5.06
N GLY A 437 -2.62 9.12 6.16
CA GLY A 437 -3.44 9.67 7.23
C GLY A 437 -3.15 9.03 8.59
N LYS A 438 -3.73 9.58 9.66
CA LYS A 438 -3.71 8.95 10.99
C LYS A 438 -4.57 7.70 11.01
N SER A 439 -5.85 7.83 10.66
CA SER A 439 -6.76 6.70 10.47
C SER A 439 -7.35 6.78 9.08
N ILE A 440 -7.38 5.67 8.36
CA ILE A 440 -7.91 5.59 7.00
C ILE A 440 -9.10 4.64 7.00
N LYS A 441 -10.23 5.09 6.46
CA LYS A 441 -11.43 4.27 6.26
C LYS A 441 -11.87 4.31 4.81
N LEU A 442 -12.02 3.13 4.21
CA LEU A 442 -12.63 2.95 2.88
C LEU A 442 -13.93 2.16 3.06
N ALA A 443 -15.09 2.83 3.03
CA ALA A 443 -16.39 2.19 3.27
C ALA A 443 -17.26 2.07 2.02
N GLY A 444 -17.03 2.92 1.01
CA GLY A 444 -17.65 2.81 -0.31
C GLY A 444 -16.89 1.84 -1.21
N THR A 445 -17.31 1.78 -2.48
CA THR A 445 -16.57 1.03 -3.51
C THR A 445 -15.32 1.82 -3.92
N THR A 446 -14.16 1.19 -3.81
CA THR A 446 -12.87 1.69 -4.30
C THR A 446 -12.45 0.82 -5.48
N GLN A 447 -12.34 1.42 -6.66
CA GLN A 447 -11.87 0.77 -7.88
C GLN A 447 -10.66 1.54 -8.42
N ALA A 448 -9.49 0.91 -8.41
CA ALA A 448 -8.25 1.50 -8.89
C ALA A 448 -7.22 0.45 -9.29
N ASP A 449 -6.32 0.72 -10.23
CA ASP A 449 -5.21 -0.19 -10.53
C ASP A 449 -4.28 -0.34 -9.32
N SER A 450 -3.99 0.77 -8.63
CA SER A 450 -3.13 0.82 -7.45
C SER A 450 -3.80 1.55 -6.30
N VAL A 451 -3.84 0.90 -5.13
CA VAL A 451 -4.30 1.46 -3.86
C VAL A 451 -3.18 1.35 -2.82
N ALA A 452 -2.64 2.48 -2.37
CA ALA A 452 -1.63 2.54 -1.33
C ALA A 452 -2.14 3.32 -0.11
N LEU A 453 -2.19 2.65 1.05
CA LEU A 453 -2.72 3.19 2.29
C LEU A 453 -1.62 3.16 3.36
N SER A 454 -1.30 4.31 3.93
CA SER A 454 -0.32 4.44 5.01
C SER A 454 -0.91 5.21 6.19
N GLY A 455 -0.98 4.58 7.36
CA GLY A 455 -1.52 5.24 8.55
C GLY A 455 -1.41 4.44 9.83
N GLN A 456 -1.84 5.00 10.96
CA GLN A 456 -1.88 4.26 12.23
C GLN A 456 -2.89 3.12 12.13
N ASN A 457 -4.10 3.43 11.70
CA ASN A 457 -5.17 2.45 11.53
C ASN A 457 -5.70 2.47 10.08
N VAL A 458 -5.85 1.30 9.48
CA VAL A 458 -6.51 1.14 8.17
C VAL A 458 -7.74 0.26 8.35
N THR A 459 -8.91 0.75 7.92
CA THR A 459 -10.17 0.01 7.95
C THR A 459 -10.75 -0.09 6.56
N LEU A 460 -10.88 -1.31 6.06
CA LEU A 460 -11.60 -1.61 4.82
C LEU A 460 -12.98 -2.12 5.21
N ASP A 461 -14.02 -1.34 4.91
CA ASP A 461 -15.42 -1.58 5.30
C ASP A 461 -16.34 -1.74 4.08
N GLY A 462 -15.83 -1.45 2.88
CA GLY A 462 -16.53 -1.57 1.61
C GLY A 462 -15.81 -2.47 0.60
N ALA A 463 -16.19 -2.33 -0.66
CA ALA A 463 -15.56 -3.05 -1.75
C ALA A 463 -14.24 -2.38 -2.16
N VAL A 464 -13.16 -3.15 -2.29
CA VAL A 464 -11.87 -2.68 -2.81
C VAL A 464 -11.46 -3.61 -3.95
N HIS A 465 -11.46 -3.09 -5.18
CA HIS A 465 -11.03 -3.79 -6.38
C HIS A 465 -9.76 -3.12 -6.89
N ALA A 466 -8.62 -3.82 -6.79
CA ALA A 466 -7.35 -3.28 -7.25
C ALA A 466 -6.40 -4.30 -7.84
N SER A 467 -5.58 -3.92 -8.81
CA SER A 467 -4.48 -4.79 -9.28
C SER A 467 -3.40 -4.90 -8.20
N GLN A 468 -3.09 -3.78 -7.54
CA GLN A 468 -2.15 -3.71 -6.41
C GLN A 468 -2.81 -3.05 -5.19
N LEU A 469 -2.75 -3.71 -4.03
CA LEU A 469 -3.14 -3.18 -2.74
C LEU A 469 -1.95 -3.18 -1.78
N LYS A 470 -1.54 -2.01 -1.31
CA LYS A 470 -0.52 -1.86 -0.26
C LYS A 470 -1.14 -1.20 0.95
N ALA A 471 -1.10 -1.88 2.09
CA ALA A 471 -1.55 -1.32 3.37
C ALA A 471 -0.40 -1.37 4.38
N HIS A 472 0.15 -0.20 4.69
CA HIS A 472 1.13 0.00 5.75
C HIS A 472 0.44 0.61 6.97
N ALA A 473 0.03 -0.24 7.91
CA ALA A 473 -0.73 0.16 9.08
C ALA A 473 0.11 0.04 10.36
N TYR A 474 0.62 1.16 10.88
CA TYR A 474 1.56 1.15 12.02
C TYR A 474 0.99 0.48 13.27
N ALA A 475 -0.30 0.69 13.57
CA ALA A 475 -0.99 0.07 14.71
C ALA A 475 -1.85 -1.13 14.28
N GLY A 476 -2.62 -1.00 13.20
CA GLY A 476 -3.29 -2.17 12.61
C GLY A 476 -4.18 -1.90 11.40
N ALA A 477 -4.34 -2.93 10.58
CA ALA A 477 -5.27 -2.96 9.45
C ALA A 477 -6.35 -4.01 9.70
N ARG A 478 -7.61 -3.67 9.40
CA ARG A 478 -8.73 -4.60 9.56
C ARG A 478 -9.76 -4.49 8.45
N THR A 479 -10.43 -5.61 8.21
CA THR A 479 -11.65 -5.67 7.39
C THR A 479 -12.89 -5.82 8.27
N THR A 480 -14.06 -5.54 7.72
CA THR A 480 -15.36 -5.76 8.39
C THR A 480 -16.17 -6.83 7.65
N ASP A 481 -17.30 -7.26 8.20
CA ASP A 481 -18.17 -8.24 7.54
C ASP A 481 -18.75 -7.76 6.19
N ARG A 482 -18.70 -6.45 5.95
CA ARG A 482 -19.13 -5.81 4.69
C ARG A 482 -18.03 -5.74 3.64
N ALA A 483 -16.78 -5.97 4.04
CA ALA A 483 -15.63 -5.76 3.17
C ALA A 483 -15.56 -6.84 2.08
N THR A 484 -15.35 -6.41 0.84
CA THR A 484 -15.03 -7.32 -0.28
C THR A 484 -13.74 -6.83 -0.93
N VAL A 485 -12.64 -7.55 -0.74
CA VAL A 485 -11.31 -7.14 -1.24
C VAL A 485 -10.89 -8.08 -2.35
N HIS A 486 -10.76 -7.55 -3.57
CA HIS A 486 -10.24 -8.28 -4.72
C HIS A 486 -8.93 -7.64 -5.17
N ALA A 487 -7.82 -8.37 -5.06
CA ALA A 487 -6.54 -7.89 -5.56
C ALA A 487 -5.57 -8.96 -6.06
N ASP A 488 -4.81 -8.62 -7.10
CA ASP A 488 -3.82 -9.53 -7.68
C ASP A 488 -2.53 -9.55 -6.85
N GLN A 489 -2.05 -8.39 -6.41
CA GLN A 489 -0.87 -8.25 -5.55
C GLN A 489 -1.20 -7.48 -4.29
N VAL A 490 -0.85 -8.04 -3.13
CA VAL A 490 -1.19 -7.49 -1.82
C VAL A 490 0.05 -7.44 -0.93
N GLY A 491 0.39 -6.25 -0.45
CA GLY A 491 1.42 -6.04 0.57
C GLY A 491 0.80 -5.50 1.85
N LEU A 492 0.85 -6.27 2.94
CA LEU A 492 0.32 -5.88 4.25
C LEU A 492 1.47 -5.75 5.25
N SER A 493 1.57 -4.62 5.94
CA SER A 493 2.67 -4.40 6.88
C SER A 493 2.32 -3.54 8.09
N GLY A 494 3.07 -3.72 9.18
CA GLY A 494 3.02 -2.89 10.38
C GLY A 494 2.56 -3.64 11.63
N GLY A 495 1.50 -3.14 12.26
CA GLY A 495 0.95 -3.64 13.52
C GLY A 495 0.11 -4.91 13.36
N GLN A 496 -1.09 -4.93 13.94
CA GLN A 496 -2.02 -6.07 13.86
C GLN A 496 -2.76 -6.07 12.52
N ILE A 497 -2.68 -7.15 11.75
CA ILE A 497 -3.43 -7.32 10.50
C ILE A 497 -4.56 -8.33 10.74
N ASP A 498 -5.81 -7.89 10.57
CA ASP A 498 -6.99 -8.72 10.77
C ASP A 498 -7.93 -8.63 9.56
N PHE A 499 -7.65 -9.46 8.56
CA PHE A 499 -8.46 -9.66 7.36
C PHE A 499 -9.31 -10.93 7.52
N SER A 500 -9.80 -11.20 8.73
CA SER A 500 -10.59 -12.41 9.01
C SER A 500 -12.08 -12.27 8.67
N ARG A 501 -12.55 -11.05 8.37
CA ARG A 501 -13.97 -10.73 8.16
C ARG A 501 -14.23 -10.21 6.75
N GLY A 502 -15.37 -10.57 6.20
CA GLY A 502 -15.72 -10.25 4.81
C GLY A 502 -15.18 -11.29 3.83
N ALA A 503 -15.22 -10.96 2.53
CA ALA A 503 -14.78 -11.85 1.45
C ALA A 503 -13.53 -11.27 0.78
N HIS A 504 -12.45 -12.05 0.69
CA HIS A 504 -11.19 -11.56 0.15
C HIS A 504 -10.65 -12.51 -0.92
N THR A 505 -10.62 -12.09 -2.17
CA THR A 505 -10.03 -12.83 -3.28
C THR A 505 -8.67 -12.20 -3.62
N LEU A 506 -7.62 -12.73 -3.01
CA LEU A 506 -6.27 -12.15 -3.06
C LEU A 506 -5.32 -13.18 -3.70
N LYS A 507 -4.66 -12.84 -4.83
CA LYS A 507 -3.86 -13.84 -5.55
C LYS A 507 -2.43 -13.98 -5.03
N HIS A 508 -1.70 -12.88 -4.86
CA HIS A 508 -0.32 -12.89 -4.35
C HIS A 508 -0.20 -11.99 -3.12
N ILE A 509 0.17 -12.57 -1.98
CA ILE A 509 0.19 -11.88 -0.70
C ILE A 509 1.58 -11.91 -0.07
N ASP A 510 2.07 -10.74 0.33
CA ASP A 510 3.21 -10.55 1.21
C ASP A 510 2.80 -9.85 2.51
N VAL A 511 3.26 -10.38 3.65
CA VAL A 511 2.92 -9.88 5.00
C VAL A 511 4.18 -9.66 5.84
N ASP A 512 4.31 -8.48 6.47
CA ASP A 512 5.25 -8.21 7.58
C ASP A 512 4.52 -7.50 8.72
N ALA A 513 4.03 -8.26 9.70
CA ALA A 513 3.13 -7.77 10.74
C ALA A 513 3.58 -8.11 12.16
N GLN A 514 2.97 -7.46 13.15
CA GLN A 514 3.06 -7.91 14.55
C GLN A 514 2.28 -9.21 14.76
N SER A 515 1.07 -9.28 14.19
CA SER A 515 0.28 -10.51 14.05
C SER A 515 -0.54 -10.43 12.77
N ALA A 516 -0.90 -11.57 12.19
CA ALA A 516 -1.76 -11.59 11.01
C ALA A 516 -2.85 -12.67 11.13
N ARG A 517 -4.09 -12.30 10.82
CA ARG A 517 -5.23 -13.20 10.58
C ARG A 517 -5.77 -12.92 9.19
N LEU A 518 -5.83 -13.93 8.32
CA LEU A 518 -6.31 -13.80 6.95
C LEU A 518 -7.44 -14.81 6.70
N SER A 519 -8.54 -14.35 6.09
CA SER A 519 -9.61 -15.19 5.54
C SER A 519 -9.68 -14.97 4.03
N LEU A 520 -9.39 -16.01 3.26
CA LEU A 520 -9.14 -15.94 1.83
C LEU A 520 -10.17 -16.79 1.08
N ALA A 521 -10.67 -16.23 -0.01
CA ALA A 521 -11.55 -16.87 -0.98
C ALA A 521 -10.80 -16.99 -2.31
N GLY A 522 -11.00 -18.08 -3.03
CA GLY A 522 -10.29 -18.36 -4.27
C GLY A 522 -8.85 -18.83 -4.07
N ASP A 523 -8.28 -19.32 -5.16
CA ASP A 523 -6.90 -19.79 -5.20
C ASP A 523 -5.93 -18.66 -4.83
N THR A 524 -5.11 -18.91 -3.80
CA THR A 524 -4.20 -17.91 -3.24
C THR A 524 -2.77 -18.42 -3.17
N THR A 525 -1.82 -17.55 -3.51
CA THR A 525 -0.39 -17.75 -3.30
C THR A 525 0.14 -16.74 -2.27
N ILE A 526 0.72 -17.22 -1.18
CA ILE A 526 1.47 -16.40 -0.23
C ILE A 526 2.94 -16.49 -0.59
N GLY A 527 3.54 -15.37 -1.02
CA GLY A 527 4.97 -15.28 -1.30
C GLY A 527 5.75 -15.40 0.00
N TYR A 528 5.57 -14.43 0.89
CA TYR A 528 6.20 -14.43 2.21
C TYR A 528 5.25 -13.87 3.27
N ALA A 529 5.03 -14.61 4.36
CA ALA A 529 4.30 -14.10 5.52
C ALA A 529 5.13 -14.17 6.80
N LYS A 530 5.46 -13.00 7.35
CA LYS A 530 6.18 -12.85 8.61
C LYS A 530 5.30 -12.26 9.70
N SER A 531 5.29 -12.93 10.85
CA SER A 531 4.59 -12.49 12.06
C SER A 531 5.52 -12.47 13.26
N ARG A 532 5.50 -11.38 14.04
CA ARG A 532 6.21 -11.30 15.33
C ARG A 532 5.46 -11.99 16.47
N SER A 533 4.25 -12.49 16.21
CA SER A 533 3.37 -13.22 17.13
C SER A 533 2.72 -14.36 16.32
N ASP A 534 1.41 -14.55 16.40
CA ASP A 534 0.69 -15.60 15.70
C ASP A 534 0.42 -15.24 14.23
N LEU A 535 0.34 -16.27 13.39
CA LEU A 535 -0.08 -16.22 12.00
C LEU A 535 -1.24 -17.20 11.78
N ILE A 536 -2.40 -16.69 11.41
CA ILE A 536 -3.60 -17.49 11.17
C ILE A 536 -4.07 -17.25 9.74
N VAL A 537 -4.25 -18.31 8.96
CA VAL A 537 -4.71 -18.23 7.57
C VAL A 537 -5.83 -19.25 7.36
N HIS A 538 -7.00 -18.77 6.95
CA HIS A 538 -8.09 -19.61 6.50
C HIS A 538 -8.31 -19.39 5.00
N SER A 539 -8.29 -20.44 4.20
CA SER A 539 -8.57 -20.40 2.75
C SER A 539 -9.78 -21.26 2.42
N GLN A 540 -10.70 -20.74 1.60
CA GLN A 540 -11.87 -21.47 1.12
C GLN A 540 -11.59 -22.31 -0.13
N ASP A 541 -10.40 -22.19 -0.72
CA ASP A 541 -10.00 -22.89 -1.95
C ASP A 541 -8.54 -23.36 -1.83
N LYS A 542 -7.82 -23.48 -2.95
CA LYS A 542 -6.41 -23.89 -2.96
C LYS A 542 -5.52 -22.82 -2.31
N LEU A 543 -4.53 -23.28 -1.54
CA LEU A 543 -3.52 -22.40 -0.94
C LEU A 543 -2.11 -22.89 -1.29
N VAL A 544 -1.27 -21.99 -1.78
CA VAL A 544 0.18 -22.22 -1.93
C VAL A 544 0.90 -21.16 -1.10
N ALA A 545 1.79 -21.56 -0.19
CA ALA A 545 2.56 -20.61 0.59
C ALA A 545 4.04 -20.96 0.57
N ASN A 546 4.89 -20.10 0.00
CA ASN A 546 6.32 -20.40 -0.11
C ASN A 546 7.02 -20.28 1.25
N THR A 547 6.70 -19.24 2.03
CA THR A 547 7.29 -19.07 3.35
C THR A 547 6.30 -18.50 4.35
N LEU A 548 6.15 -19.19 5.49
CA LEU A 548 5.39 -18.76 6.65
C LEU A 548 6.34 -18.73 7.87
N ASP A 549 6.60 -17.56 8.43
CA ASP A 549 7.54 -17.36 9.55
C ASP A 549 6.86 -16.61 10.69
N ALA A 550 6.53 -17.32 11.77
CA ALA A 550 5.93 -16.74 12.96
C ALA A 550 6.82 -16.98 14.19
N ARG A 551 6.96 -15.97 15.06
CA ARG A 551 7.53 -16.20 16.40
C ARG A 551 6.56 -16.92 17.34
N GLY A 552 5.25 -16.76 17.10
CA GLY A 552 4.18 -17.45 17.80
C GLY A 552 3.74 -18.70 17.05
N ASN A 553 2.43 -18.98 17.07
CA ASN A 553 1.86 -20.16 16.43
C ASN A 553 1.53 -19.87 14.96
N VAL A 554 1.64 -20.90 14.12
CA VAL A 554 1.13 -20.89 12.73
C VAL A 554 -0.07 -21.82 12.67
N ASN A 555 -1.24 -21.29 12.31
CA ASN A 555 -2.46 -22.06 12.12
C ASN A 555 -3.02 -21.80 10.72
N VAL A 556 -2.96 -22.80 9.85
CA VAL A 556 -3.46 -22.70 8.49
C VAL A 556 -4.53 -23.76 8.26
N VAL A 557 -5.68 -23.33 7.75
CA VAL A 557 -6.77 -24.21 7.31
C VAL A 557 -7.15 -23.83 5.89
N ALA A 558 -6.97 -24.73 4.94
CA ALA A 558 -7.45 -24.58 3.57
C ALA A 558 -8.54 -25.62 3.30
N ARG A 559 -9.60 -25.26 2.57
CA ARG A 559 -10.57 -26.26 2.09
C ARG A 559 -10.00 -27.09 0.95
N GLY A 560 -9.41 -26.44 -0.05
CA GLY A 560 -8.78 -27.11 -1.18
C GLY A 560 -7.38 -27.66 -0.85
N ASP A 561 -6.65 -28.04 -1.90
CA ASP A 561 -5.26 -28.49 -1.77
C ASP A 561 -4.39 -27.38 -1.15
N ALA A 562 -3.49 -27.77 -0.26
CA ALA A 562 -2.59 -26.88 0.46
C ALA A 562 -1.14 -27.32 0.26
N SER A 563 -0.31 -26.43 -0.27
CA SER A 563 1.13 -26.67 -0.46
C SER A 563 1.94 -25.59 0.24
N PHE A 564 2.95 -26.01 0.99
CA PHE A 564 3.79 -25.16 1.82
C PHE A 564 5.27 -25.35 1.48
N GLY A 565 6.03 -24.28 1.34
CA GLY A 565 7.50 -24.34 1.27
C GLY A 565 8.07 -24.48 2.68
N ASP A 566 8.67 -23.40 3.18
CA ASP A 566 9.22 -23.30 4.53
C ASP A 566 8.19 -22.74 5.53
N VAL A 567 7.87 -23.52 6.56
CA VAL A 567 6.98 -23.09 7.66
C VAL A 567 7.73 -23.12 8.99
N LYS A 568 7.76 -21.98 9.69
CA LYS A 568 8.43 -21.83 10.99
C LYS A 568 7.51 -21.22 12.04
N GLY A 569 7.52 -21.79 13.24
CA GLY A 569 6.64 -21.38 14.33
C GLY A 569 6.93 -22.06 15.66
N ASN A 570 6.21 -21.67 16.70
CA ASN A 570 6.23 -22.36 17.99
C ASN A 570 5.41 -23.66 17.93
N ARG A 571 4.10 -23.54 17.65
CA ARG A 571 3.22 -24.66 17.28
C ARG A 571 2.73 -24.42 15.86
N ILE A 572 2.78 -25.46 15.04
CA ILE A 572 2.38 -25.42 13.63
C ILE A 572 1.20 -26.38 13.44
N THR A 573 0.09 -25.87 12.91
CA THR A 573 -1.06 -26.64 12.46
C THR A 573 -1.32 -26.29 11.00
N LEU A 574 -1.27 -27.29 10.11
CA LEU A 574 -1.53 -27.15 8.68
C LEU A 574 -2.61 -28.15 8.28
N ALA A 575 -3.80 -27.67 7.92
CA ALA A 575 -4.93 -28.51 7.59
C ALA A 575 -5.44 -28.23 6.15
N SER A 576 -5.66 -29.29 5.39
CA SER A 576 -6.45 -29.29 4.15
C SER A 576 -7.71 -30.14 4.36
N THR A 577 -8.88 -29.51 4.48
CA THR A 577 -10.10 -30.18 4.94
C THR A 577 -10.80 -31.00 3.87
N ASP A 578 -10.64 -30.65 2.59
CA ASP A 578 -11.21 -31.40 1.46
C ASP A 578 -10.14 -31.82 0.43
N GLY A 579 -8.85 -31.51 0.67
CA GLY A 579 -7.76 -31.69 -0.30
C GLY A 579 -6.53 -32.43 0.25
N HIS A 580 -5.44 -32.32 -0.48
CA HIS A 580 -4.11 -32.80 -0.08
C HIS A 580 -3.32 -31.72 0.67
N ALA A 581 -2.56 -32.12 1.68
CA ALA A 581 -1.60 -31.24 2.37
C ALA A 581 -0.16 -31.66 2.03
N ALA A 582 0.64 -30.74 1.51
CA ALA A 582 2.04 -30.99 1.18
C ALA A 582 2.94 -29.90 1.76
N TYR A 583 4.13 -30.26 2.24
CA TYR A 583 5.11 -29.27 2.69
C TYR A 583 6.56 -29.65 2.37
N GLU A 584 7.41 -28.68 2.08
CA GLU A 584 8.85 -28.90 1.88
C GLU A 584 9.60 -28.97 3.21
N ARG A 585 9.34 -28.02 4.12
CA ARG A 585 9.95 -27.99 5.46
C ARG A 585 9.03 -27.38 6.51
N VAL A 586 8.97 -28.04 7.66
CA VAL A 586 8.31 -27.56 8.88
C VAL A 586 9.32 -27.51 10.03
N ASP A 587 9.43 -26.36 10.68
CA ASP A 587 10.30 -26.08 11.83
C ASP A 587 9.45 -25.55 13.00
N ALA A 588 8.95 -26.47 13.82
CA ALA A 588 8.11 -26.20 14.98
C ALA A 588 8.92 -26.33 16.27
N ALA A 589 8.95 -25.31 17.12
CA ALA A 589 9.65 -25.42 18.41
C ALA A 589 9.03 -26.50 19.34
N SER A 590 7.70 -26.68 19.30
CA SER A 590 6.96 -27.57 20.19
C SER A 590 6.25 -28.71 19.45
N HIS A 591 5.25 -28.43 18.64
CA HIS A 591 4.41 -29.46 18.02
C HIS A 591 4.04 -29.06 16.60
N ALA A 592 4.12 -30.04 15.70
CA ALA A 592 3.64 -29.94 14.34
C ALA A 592 2.47 -30.92 14.14
N SER A 593 1.33 -30.41 13.67
CA SER A 593 0.14 -31.18 13.31
C SER A 593 -0.20 -30.87 11.86
N ILE A 594 -0.21 -31.91 11.03
CA ILE A 594 -0.55 -31.81 9.60
C ILE A 594 -1.71 -32.74 9.32
N GLU A 595 -2.77 -32.16 8.74
CA GLU A 595 -4.01 -32.84 8.40
C GLU A 595 -4.30 -32.64 6.91
N GLY A 596 -4.60 -33.72 6.21
CA GLY A 596 -4.99 -33.66 4.80
C GLY A 596 -6.06 -34.69 4.51
N ALA A 597 -7.26 -34.27 4.12
CA ALA A 597 -8.37 -35.20 3.91
C ALA A 597 -8.11 -36.24 2.81
N ARG A 598 -7.42 -35.86 1.74
CA ARG A 598 -7.11 -36.78 0.61
C ARG A 598 -5.71 -37.38 0.65
N GLY A 599 -4.82 -36.83 1.47
CA GLY A 599 -3.46 -37.33 1.66
C GLY A 599 -2.51 -36.27 2.20
N ILE A 600 -1.35 -36.73 2.66
CA ILE A 600 -0.25 -35.90 3.13
C ILE A 600 1.04 -36.29 2.41
N ASP A 601 1.73 -35.31 1.83
CA ASP A 601 3.11 -35.44 1.35
C ASP A 601 4.04 -34.60 2.24
N ALA A 602 4.69 -35.27 3.19
CA ALA A 602 5.49 -34.64 4.23
C ALA A 602 6.98 -34.52 3.82
N GLY A 603 7.49 -33.30 3.88
CA GLY A 603 8.89 -32.96 3.67
C GLY A 603 9.75 -33.06 4.94
N GLN A 604 10.76 -32.21 5.05
CA GLN A 604 11.62 -32.16 6.22
C GLN A 604 10.85 -31.63 7.43
N THR A 605 10.94 -32.34 8.56
CA THR A 605 10.19 -31.98 9.76
C THR A 605 11.13 -31.90 10.95
N TYR A 606 11.20 -30.72 11.56
CA TYR A 606 11.90 -30.47 12.81
C TYR A 606 10.86 -30.03 13.84
N ALA A 607 10.53 -30.93 14.77
CA ALA A 607 9.57 -30.62 15.84
C ALA A 607 9.96 -31.32 17.15
N SER A 608 9.42 -30.86 18.28
CA SER A 608 9.53 -31.66 19.49
C SER A 608 8.55 -32.85 19.44
N SER A 609 7.37 -32.71 18.85
CA SER A 609 6.41 -33.80 18.62
C SER A 609 5.66 -33.62 17.31
N LEU A 610 5.14 -34.71 16.74
CA LEU A 610 4.55 -34.72 15.40
C LEU A 610 3.24 -35.52 15.36
N THR A 611 2.23 -34.95 14.71
CA THR A 611 1.02 -35.65 14.31
C THR A 611 0.79 -35.49 12.81
N LEU A 612 0.63 -36.60 12.09
CA LEU A 612 0.22 -36.63 10.68
C LEU A 612 -1.08 -37.43 10.57
N ALA A 613 -2.18 -36.81 10.12
CA ALA A 613 -3.49 -37.46 10.05
C ALA A 613 -4.19 -37.26 8.71
N SER A 614 -4.63 -38.35 8.08
CA SER A 614 -5.31 -38.34 6.79
C SER A 614 -6.31 -39.49 6.65
N ASP A 615 -7.42 -39.26 5.95
CA ASP A 615 -8.28 -40.34 5.42
C ASP A 615 -7.73 -40.91 4.08
N GLY A 616 -6.68 -40.28 3.56
CA GLY A 616 -5.91 -40.69 2.40
C GLY A 616 -4.51 -41.18 2.76
N ASP A 617 -3.64 -41.18 1.76
CA ASP A 617 -2.28 -41.72 1.93
C ASP A 617 -1.38 -40.70 2.63
N VAL A 618 -0.56 -41.16 3.58
CA VAL A 618 0.49 -40.38 4.22
C VAL A 618 1.84 -40.85 3.72
N ARG A 619 2.60 -39.96 3.09
CA ARG A 619 3.93 -40.23 2.53
C ARG A 619 4.97 -39.30 3.13
N PHE A 620 6.13 -39.85 3.48
CA PHE A 620 7.30 -39.06 3.88
C PHE A 620 8.59 -39.72 3.41
N GLY A 621 9.52 -38.90 2.89
CA GLY A 621 10.80 -39.39 2.35
C GLY A 621 12.02 -39.03 3.16
N ASN A 622 11.86 -38.21 4.21
CA ASN A 622 12.93 -37.85 5.14
C ASN A 622 12.76 -38.59 6.46
N ASP A 623 13.86 -38.80 7.17
CA ASP A 623 13.82 -39.36 8.52
C ASP A 623 13.01 -38.43 9.45
N LEU A 624 12.13 -39.02 10.24
CA LEU A 624 11.38 -38.35 11.28
C LEU A 624 12.11 -38.56 12.61
N LEU A 625 12.84 -37.54 13.06
CA LEU A 625 13.66 -37.58 14.27
C LEU A 625 13.08 -36.61 15.31
N MET A 626 12.48 -37.14 16.38
CA MET A 626 11.72 -36.34 17.36
C MET A 626 12.16 -36.65 18.81
N ARG A 627 12.01 -35.67 19.71
CA ARG A 627 12.21 -35.88 21.17
C ARG A 627 10.92 -36.27 21.91
N GLY A 628 9.78 -36.02 21.29
CA GLY A 628 8.44 -36.26 21.78
C GLY A 628 7.68 -37.24 20.89
N PRO A 629 6.40 -37.51 21.19
CA PRO A 629 5.64 -38.55 20.52
C PRO A 629 5.48 -38.27 19.02
N ILE A 630 5.36 -39.36 18.27
CA ILE A 630 5.04 -39.37 16.84
C ILE A 630 3.77 -40.19 16.66
N ASP A 631 2.70 -39.57 16.17
CA ASP A 631 1.44 -40.24 15.86
C ASP A 631 1.14 -40.04 14.36
N ILE A 632 0.99 -41.14 13.61
CA ILE A 632 0.72 -41.13 12.17
C ILE A 632 -0.52 -41.98 11.88
N SER A 633 -1.51 -41.41 11.19
CA SER A 633 -2.69 -42.15 10.73
C SER A 633 -3.04 -41.85 9.28
N GLY A 634 -3.33 -42.88 8.51
CA GLY A 634 -3.60 -42.78 7.07
C GLY A 634 -4.38 -43.98 6.54
N ARG A 635 -4.83 -43.90 5.28
CA ARG A 635 -5.24 -45.08 4.51
C ARG A 635 -4.04 -45.98 4.25
N ASN A 636 -3.03 -45.43 3.59
CA ASN A 636 -1.73 -46.06 3.49
C ASN A 636 -0.68 -45.15 4.13
N VAL A 637 0.26 -45.74 4.88
CA VAL A 637 1.38 -45.00 5.46
C VAL A 637 2.67 -45.51 4.84
N THR A 638 3.39 -44.65 4.11
CA THR A 638 4.56 -45.06 3.33
C THR A 638 5.78 -44.17 3.60
N ALA A 639 6.85 -44.80 4.09
CA ALA A 639 8.16 -44.18 4.26
C ALA A 639 9.00 -44.28 2.95
N ALA A 640 8.59 -43.59 1.88
CA ALA A 640 9.23 -43.67 0.56
C ALA A 640 10.16 -42.48 0.28
N ARG A 641 11.41 -42.73 -0.14
CA ARG A 641 12.30 -41.69 -0.67
C ARG A 641 11.66 -41.12 -1.95
N VAL A 642 11.26 -39.85 -1.93
CA VAL A 642 10.47 -39.16 -2.98
C VAL A 642 11.28 -38.90 -4.27
N ARG A 643 12.14 -39.82 -4.76
CA ARG A 643 12.96 -39.51 -5.94
C ARG A 643 13.10 -40.52 -7.07
N ASP A 644 12.67 -41.77 -6.96
CA ASP A 644 12.64 -42.61 -8.15
C ASP A 644 11.71 -43.80 -7.98
N GLY A 645 10.97 -44.11 -9.03
CA GLY A 645 9.90 -45.11 -9.07
C GLY A 645 10.33 -46.57 -8.94
N ASP A 646 11.32 -46.89 -8.10
CA ASP A 646 11.74 -48.26 -7.79
C ASP A 646 11.55 -48.56 -6.30
N THR A 647 10.38 -49.11 -5.96
CA THR A 647 9.93 -49.40 -4.58
C THR A 647 10.43 -50.73 -4.02
N ARG A 648 11.49 -51.33 -4.59
CA ARG A 648 11.88 -52.71 -4.24
C ARG A 648 12.99 -52.87 -3.20
N ASP A 649 13.68 -51.80 -2.81
CA ASP A 649 14.75 -51.89 -1.80
C ASP A 649 14.27 -51.45 -0.40
N LEU A 650 13.98 -52.44 0.46
CA LEU A 650 13.58 -52.25 1.86
C LEU A 650 14.61 -51.43 2.67
N SER A 651 15.89 -51.47 2.30
CA SER A 651 16.98 -50.73 2.96
C SER A 651 16.98 -49.20 2.70
N ALA A 652 16.12 -48.72 1.80
CA ALA A 652 16.12 -47.32 1.36
C ALA A 652 15.01 -46.44 1.98
N ARG A 653 14.14 -47.01 2.83
CA ARG A 653 12.99 -46.33 3.47
C ARG A 653 13.42 -45.37 4.59
N ALA A 654 12.63 -44.32 4.80
CA ALA A 654 12.89 -43.33 5.85
C ALA A 654 12.71 -43.90 7.26
N ARG A 655 13.51 -43.43 8.21
CA ARG A 655 13.48 -43.87 9.62
C ARG A 655 12.49 -43.05 10.44
N ILE A 656 11.88 -43.68 11.43
CA ILE A 656 11.08 -43.03 12.47
C ILE A 656 11.79 -43.25 13.81
N VAL A 657 12.28 -42.18 14.43
CA VAL A 657 13.02 -42.24 15.69
C VAL A 657 12.44 -41.22 16.66
N SER A 658 11.99 -41.70 17.81
CA SER A 658 11.54 -40.87 18.92
C SER A 658 12.18 -41.28 20.24
N SER A 659 12.38 -40.32 21.15
CA SER A 659 12.63 -40.63 22.58
C SER A 659 11.35 -40.80 23.41
N ARG A 660 10.19 -40.89 22.74
CA ARG A 660 8.85 -41.14 23.31
C ARG A 660 8.13 -42.16 22.42
N ASP A 661 6.83 -42.32 22.64
CA ASP A 661 6.01 -43.29 21.93
C ASP A 661 5.93 -42.98 20.43
N VAL A 662 5.89 -44.05 19.63
CA VAL A 662 5.60 -43.99 18.19
C VAL A 662 4.35 -44.81 17.93
N ARG A 663 3.34 -44.19 17.32
CA ARG A 663 2.10 -44.85 16.88
C ARG A 663 1.91 -44.66 15.39
N VAL A 664 1.68 -45.75 14.68
CA VAL A 664 1.27 -45.74 13.27
C VAL A 664 0.00 -46.57 13.13
N ALA A 665 -1.03 -45.99 12.53
CA ALA A 665 -2.29 -46.67 12.24
C ALA A 665 -2.66 -46.50 10.76
N ALA A 666 -2.76 -47.60 10.02
CA ALA A 666 -3.19 -47.62 8.63
C ALA A 666 -4.49 -48.40 8.45
N THR A 667 -5.49 -47.83 7.79
CA THR A 667 -6.72 -48.60 7.41
C THR A 667 -6.51 -49.45 6.15
N GLY A 668 -5.32 -49.36 5.55
CA GLY A 668 -4.84 -50.13 4.41
C GLY A 668 -3.45 -50.66 4.74
N ASN A 669 -2.44 -50.33 3.93
CA ASN A 669 -1.09 -50.85 4.12
C ASN A 669 -0.19 -49.86 4.87
N ALA A 670 0.74 -50.38 5.68
CA ALA A 670 1.81 -49.62 6.30
C ALA A 670 3.17 -50.14 5.82
N GLU A 671 3.94 -49.29 5.15
CA GLU A 671 5.25 -49.60 4.58
C GLU A 671 6.32 -48.70 5.22
N LEU A 672 6.99 -49.21 6.24
CA LEU A 672 7.85 -48.45 7.14
C LEU A 672 9.32 -48.89 7.03
N GLY A 673 10.22 -47.95 7.33
CA GLY A 673 11.65 -48.21 7.51
C GLY A 673 11.97 -48.73 8.91
N ASN A 674 13.08 -48.26 9.48
CA ASN A 674 13.40 -48.54 10.88
C ASN A 674 12.56 -47.65 11.80
N VAL A 675 11.88 -48.24 12.78
CA VAL A 675 11.04 -47.54 13.75
C VAL A 675 11.61 -47.73 15.16
N SER A 676 11.79 -46.64 15.91
CA SER A 676 12.25 -46.72 17.30
C SER A 676 11.61 -45.68 18.21
N GLY A 677 11.34 -46.08 19.45
CA GLY A 677 10.60 -45.29 20.43
C GLY A 677 10.69 -45.84 21.86
N THR A 678 10.05 -45.14 22.80
CA THR A 678 9.83 -45.66 24.17
C THR A 678 8.93 -46.89 24.13
N SER A 679 7.75 -46.74 23.54
CA SER A 679 6.87 -47.83 23.12
C SER A 679 6.53 -47.65 21.65
N VAL A 680 6.40 -48.75 20.91
CA VAL A 680 6.09 -48.72 19.48
C VAL A 680 4.82 -49.53 19.22
N ALA A 681 3.82 -48.88 18.64
CA ALA A 681 2.57 -49.52 18.24
C ALA A 681 2.32 -49.27 16.75
N LEU A 682 2.35 -50.34 15.95
CA LEU A 682 2.14 -50.31 14.51
C LEU A 682 0.92 -51.16 14.17
N ALA A 683 -0.07 -50.55 13.54
CA ALA A 683 -1.31 -51.23 13.15
C ALA A 683 -1.62 -50.99 11.66
N ALA A 684 -2.05 -52.05 10.97
CA ALA A 684 -2.54 -51.99 9.59
C ALA A 684 -3.72 -52.96 9.38
N ASP A 685 -4.82 -52.52 8.79
CA ASP A 685 -5.90 -53.42 8.37
C ASP A 685 -5.49 -54.27 7.15
N GLY A 686 -4.53 -53.79 6.36
CA GLY A 686 -3.91 -54.50 5.25
C GLY A 686 -2.60 -55.18 5.65
N GLN A 687 -1.55 -54.96 4.86
CA GLN A 687 -0.20 -55.44 5.17
C GLN A 687 0.61 -54.41 5.95
N LEU A 688 1.29 -54.88 7.00
CA LEU A 688 2.26 -54.13 7.78
C LEU A 688 3.67 -54.62 7.45
N ASP A 689 4.43 -53.83 6.69
CA ASP A 689 5.83 -54.06 6.36
C ASP A 689 6.72 -53.08 7.12
N ALA A 690 7.57 -53.57 8.03
CA ALA A 690 8.57 -52.75 8.71
C ALA A 690 9.97 -53.32 8.51
N VAL A 691 10.99 -52.46 8.37
CA VAL A 691 12.38 -52.96 8.27
C VAL A 691 12.82 -53.47 9.63
N SER A 692 12.90 -52.62 10.64
CA SER A 692 13.18 -53.04 12.01
C SER A 692 12.39 -52.22 13.01
N VAL A 693 12.08 -52.80 14.16
CA VAL A 693 11.37 -52.12 15.25
C VAL A 693 12.17 -52.24 16.54
N ALA A 694 12.47 -51.13 17.20
CA ALA A 694 13.16 -51.11 18.49
C ALA A 694 12.39 -50.27 19.52
N ALA A 695 11.83 -50.92 20.52
CA ALA A 695 11.13 -50.28 21.64
C ALA A 695 11.93 -50.46 22.93
N GLN A 696 11.97 -49.42 23.78
CA GLN A 696 12.52 -49.55 25.13
C GLN A 696 11.62 -50.43 26.01
N TYR A 697 10.30 -50.28 25.89
CA TYR A 697 9.29 -51.10 26.55
C TYR A 697 8.55 -51.93 25.50
N ASP A 698 7.23 -51.76 25.39
CA ASP A 698 6.41 -52.63 24.55
C ASP A 698 6.54 -52.32 23.05
N ALA A 699 6.61 -53.39 22.25
CA ALA A 699 6.52 -53.35 20.79
C ALA A 699 5.30 -54.17 20.34
N THR A 700 4.33 -53.52 19.73
CA THR A 700 3.10 -54.15 19.21
C THR A 700 2.99 -53.92 17.71
N LEU A 701 2.92 -55.01 16.93
CA LEU A 701 2.70 -55.01 15.49
C LEU A 701 1.41 -55.80 15.19
N ASP A 702 0.36 -55.13 14.72
CA ASP A 702 -0.93 -55.73 14.37
C ASP A 702 -1.26 -55.47 12.90
N GLY A 703 -1.07 -56.47 12.05
CA GLY A 703 -1.37 -56.39 10.62
C GLY A 703 -2.42 -57.41 10.23
N LYS A 704 -3.69 -57.02 10.06
CA LYS A 704 -4.79 -57.98 9.83
C LYS A 704 -4.53 -58.84 8.58
N GLY A 705 -4.10 -58.23 7.48
CA GLY A 705 -3.74 -58.94 6.25
C GLY A 705 -2.41 -59.69 6.35
N ALA A 706 -1.34 -59.02 6.79
CA ALA A 706 -0.05 -59.63 7.08
C ALA A 706 0.83 -58.72 7.95
N VAL A 707 1.78 -59.32 8.66
CA VAL A 707 2.91 -58.63 9.31
C VAL A 707 4.20 -59.17 8.70
N ASN A 708 4.99 -58.31 8.06
CA ASN A 708 6.34 -58.64 7.60
C ASN A 708 7.33 -57.71 8.30
N VAL A 709 8.30 -58.28 9.02
CA VAL A 709 9.35 -57.51 9.69
C VAL A 709 10.70 -58.18 9.54
N ARG A 710 11.82 -57.44 9.49
CA ARG A 710 13.13 -58.10 9.57
C ARG A 710 13.39 -58.52 11.01
N ASP A 711 13.48 -57.56 11.92
CA ASP A 711 13.80 -57.79 13.33
C ASP A 711 13.02 -56.85 14.25
N VAL A 712 12.76 -57.33 15.47
CA VAL A 712 12.11 -56.54 16.52
C VAL A 712 12.79 -56.74 17.85
N GLU A 713 13.04 -55.64 18.57
CA GLU A 713 13.53 -55.62 19.94
C GLU A 713 12.59 -54.83 20.85
N ALA A 714 12.19 -55.45 21.97
CA ALA A 714 11.50 -54.82 23.09
C ALA A 714 12.36 -54.98 24.36
N THR A 715 13.23 -54.00 24.65
CA THR A 715 14.33 -54.18 25.62
C THR A 715 13.84 -54.49 27.03
N PHE A 716 12.76 -53.84 27.50
CA PHE A 716 12.22 -53.95 28.87
C PHE A 716 10.71 -54.24 28.93
N GLY A 717 10.08 -54.60 27.81
CA GLY A 717 8.64 -54.81 27.72
C GLY A 717 8.28 -56.00 26.84
N ASP A 718 6.99 -56.15 26.56
CA ASP A 718 6.44 -57.27 25.78
C ASP A 718 6.56 -57.01 24.28
N LEU A 719 6.74 -58.09 23.53
CA LEU A 719 6.76 -58.10 22.07
C LEU A 719 5.54 -58.86 21.54
N THR A 720 4.63 -58.18 20.86
CA THR A 720 3.43 -58.81 20.27
C THR A 720 3.38 -58.59 18.76
N LEU A 721 3.30 -59.69 17.99
CA LEU A 721 3.02 -59.69 16.56
C LEU A 721 1.70 -60.42 16.34
N THR A 722 0.72 -59.74 15.75
CA THR A 722 -0.63 -60.29 15.48
C THR A 722 -1.02 -60.10 14.02
N SER A 723 -1.60 -61.14 13.41
CA SER A 723 -2.18 -61.11 12.08
C SER A 723 -3.31 -62.14 11.94
N ASP A 724 -4.31 -61.86 11.09
CA ASP A 724 -5.28 -62.88 10.67
C ASP A 724 -4.74 -63.69 9.47
N GLY A 725 -3.82 -63.09 8.71
CA GLY A 725 -3.11 -63.73 7.59
C GLY A 725 -1.72 -64.22 7.98
N ARG A 726 -0.67 -63.69 7.36
CA ARG A 726 0.70 -64.21 7.52
C ARG A 726 1.55 -63.30 8.41
N THR A 727 2.28 -63.87 9.36
CA THR A 727 3.36 -63.19 10.10
C THR A 727 4.70 -63.74 9.62
N ARG A 728 5.49 -62.92 8.92
CA ARG A 728 6.82 -63.25 8.42
C ARG A 728 7.88 -62.43 9.16
N TYR A 729 8.92 -63.09 9.62
CA TYR A 729 10.08 -62.43 10.21
C TYR A 729 11.39 -63.05 9.73
N SER A 730 12.43 -62.25 9.51
CA SER A 730 13.64 -62.69 8.80
C SER A 730 14.95 -62.52 9.59
N GLY A 731 14.87 -61.89 10.77
CA GLY A 731 15.92 -61.69 11.75
C GLY A 731 15.36 -61.88 13.17
N PRO A 732 16.14 -61.54 14.21
CA PRO A 732 15.79 -61.89 15.58
C PRO A 732 14.56 -61.12 16.08
N LEU A 733 13.76 -61.81 16.90
CA LEU A 733 12.68 -61.23 17.70
C LEU A 733 13.08 -61.33 19.16
N ASN A 734 13.41 -60.21 19.82
CA ASN A 734 14.00 -60.20 21.16
C ASN A 734 13.17 -59.38 22.15
N SER A 735 12.90 -59.93 23.32
CA SER A 735 12.22 -59.23 24.42
C SER A 735 12.65 -59.79 25.77
N THR A 736 12.81 -58.91 26.77
CA THR A 736 12.92 -59.36 28.17
C THR A 736 11.58 -59.73 28.79
N GLY A 737 10.48 -59.23 28.23
CA GLY A 737 9.12 -59.65 28.52
C GLY A 737 8.70 -60.91 27.77
N MET A 738 7.39 -61.02 27.52
CA MET A 738 6.80 -62.10 26.73
C MET A 738 6.91 -61.76 25.25
N VAL A 739 7.34 -62.75 24.45
CA VAL A 739 7.20 -62.70 22.99
C VAL A 739 5.94 -63.48 22.59
N SER A 740 4.97 -62.80 21.97
CA SER A 740 3.69 -63.36 21.55
C SER A 740 3.50 -63.20 20.04
N LEU A 741 3.44 -64.30 19.30
CA LEU A 741 3.15 -64.33 17.87
C LEU A 741 1.81 -65.02 17.65
N ARG A 742 0.92 -64.36 16.92
CA ARG A 742 -0.36 -64.94 16.47
C ARG A 742 -0.58 -64.65 14.99
N GLY A 743 -0.87 -65.68 14.21
CA GLY A 743 -1.02 -65.56 12.75
C GLY A 743 -1.90 -66.66 12.18
N GLY A 744 -2.42 -66.46 10.97
CA GLY A 744 -2.88 -67.54 10.11
C GLY A 744 -1.71 -68.46 9.71
N GLU A 745 -0.58 -67.89 9.27
CA GLU A 745 0.70 -68.59 9.08
C GLU A 745 1.81 -67.84 9.80
N ILE A 746 2.66 -68.52 10.55
CA ILE A 746 3.90 -67.95 11.12
C ILE A 746 5.08 -68.47 10.32
N LEU A 747 5.91 -67.58 9.76
CA LEU A 747 7.03 -67.95 8.89
C LEU A 747 8.33 -67.23 9.27
N ALA A 748 9.31 -68.01 9.71
CA ALA A 748 10.70 -67.59 9.78
C ALA A 748 11.32 -67.63 8.37
N ASP A 749 11.56 -66.46 7.80
CA ASP A 749 12.17 -66.30 6.48
C ASP A 749 13.68 -66.52 6.52
N ARG A 750 14.20 -67.36 5.61
CA ARG A 750 15.57 -67.90 5.69
C ARG A 750 16.53 -67.32 4.67
N ASP A 751 16.08 -66.37 3.85
CA ASP A 751 16.87 -65.79 2.75
C ASP A 751 17.73 -64.58 3.19
N SER A 752 17.64 -64.14 4.45
CA SER A 752 18.24 -62.93 5.01
C SER A 752 19.52 -63.18 5.81
N LYS A 753 20.67 -63.23 5.15
CA LYS A 753 21.96 -63.02 5.85
C LYS A 753 22.06 -61.55 6.29
N PRO A 754 22.59 -61.21 7.48
CA PRO A 754 23.52 -61.98 8.31
C PRO A 754 22.96 -62.52 9.65
N HIS A 755 21.66 -62.45 9.92
CA HIS A 755 21.10 -62.82 11.23
C HIS A 755 20.06 -63.93 11.11
N ASP A 756 20.18 -64.94 11.97
CA ASP A 756 19.19 -66.01 12.04
C ASP A 756 17.87 -65.50 12.68
N PRO A 757 16.69 -65.93 12.19
CA PRO A 757 15.39 -65.53 12.73
C PRO A 757 15.06 -66.27 14.05
N LEU A 758 15.86 -66.01 15.07
CA LEU A 758 15.75 -66.55 16.42
C LEU A 758 14.75 -65.76 17.25
N ILE A 759 13.85 -66.45 17.96
CA ILE A 759 12.96 -65.83 18.95
C ILE A 759 13.59 -65.93 20.34
N LEU A 760 13.77 -64.80 21.02
CA LEU A 760 14.32 -64.68 22.37
C LEU A 760 13.29 -63.97 23.27
N GLY A 761 12.68 -64.71 24.20
CA GLY A 761 11.72 -64.13 25.16
C GLY A 761 12.05 -64.55 26.59
N TRP A 762 12.56 -63.64 27.43
CA TRP A 762 13.02 -64.02 28.76
C TRP A 762 11.88 -64.40 29.70
N ALA A 763 10.74 -63.71 29.64
CA ALA A 763 9.55 -64.02 30.46
C ALA A 763 8.63 -65.08 29.83
N GLY A 764 8.93 -65.54 28.61
CA GLY A 764 8.21 -66.61 27.91
C GLY A 764 7.99 -66.32 26.43
N VAL A 765 7.65 -67.37 25.69
CA VAL A 765 7.36 -67.29 24.26
C VAL A 765 6.04 -68.01 23.97
N THR A 766 5.10 -67.32 23.34
CA THR A 766 3.86 -67.91 22.82
C THR A 766 3.79 -67.72 21.32
N VAL A 767 3.57 -68.80 20.58
CA VAL A 767 3.39 -68.80 19.13
C VAL A 767 2.11 -69.58 18.81
N HIS A 768 1.23 -68.98 18.04
CA HIS A 768 0.00 -69.61 17.57
C HIS A 768 -0.21 -69.36 16.08
N GLY A 769 -0.28 -70.43 15.30
CA GLY A 769 -0.64 -70.40 13.87
C GLY A 769 -1.98 -71.09 13.62
N VAL A 770 -2.84 -70.57 12.75
CA VAL A 770 -4.07 -71.29 12.37
C VAL A 770 -3.76 -72.42 11.38
N HIS A 771 -3.00 -72.12 10.33
CA HIS A 771 -2.72 -73.07 9.24
C HIS A 771 -1.35 -73.71 9.35
N SER A 772 -0.33 -72.94 9.73
CA SER A 772 1.02 -73.46 9.92
C SER A 772 1.89 -72.54 10.76
N VAL A 773 2.93 -73.14 11.35
CA VAL A 773 3.99 -72.46 12.07
C VAL A 773 5.33 -73.01 11.58
N ASP A 774 6.16 -72.19 10.93
CA ASP A 774 7.53 -72.51 10.56
C ASP A 774 8.50 -71.59 11.31
N LEU A 775 9.28 -72.17 12.21
CA LEU A 775 10.22 -71.44 13.07
C LEU A 775 11.66 -71.85 12.77
N PHE A 776 12.58 -70.91 12.94
CA PHE A 776 14.00 -71.24 12.99
C PHE A 776 14.36 -71.82 14.35
N GLY A 777 14.44 -70.99 15.38
CA GLY A 777 14.74 -71.41 16.75
C GLY A 777 14.01 -70.52 17.76
N VAL A 778 13.86 -71.02 18.97
CA VAL A 778 13.20 -70.31 20.07
C VAL A 778 14.02 -70.52 21.35
N HIS A 779 14.27 -69.46 22.10
CA HIS A 779 14.92 -69.50 23.40
C HIS A 779 14.09 -68.71 24.41
N SER A 780 13.71 -69.35 25.52
CA SER A 780 13.14 -68.68 26.68
C SER A 780 14.09 -68.73 27.86
N GLY A 781 14.34 -67.57 28.47
CA GLY A 781 15.29 -67.40 29.58
C GLY A 781 14.76 -67.81 30.95
N GLY A 782 13.44 -68.04 31.09
CA GLY A 782 12.83 -68.42 32.37
C GLY A 782 11.32 -68.65 32.36
N GLY A 783 10.61 -68.24 31.30
CA GLY A 783 9.16 -68.46 31.15
C GLY A 783 8.77 -69.64 30.26
N ASP A 784 7.47 -69.90 30.18
CA ASP A 784 6.88 -70.95 29.35
C ASP A 784 7.14 -70.72 27.86
N VAL A 785 7.41 -71.79 27.12
CA VAL A 785 7.36 -71.81 25.66
C VAL A 785 6.13 -72.58 25.19
N ARG A 786 5.18 -71.88 24.57
CA ARG A 786 3.95 -72.47 24.00
C ARG A 786 3.93 -72.25 22.49
N VAL A 787 4.06 -73.32 21.71
CA VAL A 787 3.92 -73.30 20.25
C VAL A 787 2.71 -74.14 19.86
N THR A 788 1.73 -73.53 19.22
CA THR A 788 0.47 -74.20 18.86
C THR A 788 0.09 -73.93 17.42
N SER A 789 -0.49 -74.93 16.75
CA SER A 789 -1.02 -74.80 15.39
C SER A 789 -2.22 -75.71 15.19
N ASP A 790 -3.24 -75.28 14.44
CA ASP A 790 -4.29 -76.22 13.98
C ASP A 790 -3.83 -77.01 12.74
N GLY A 791 -2.70 -76.62 12.12
CA GLY A 791 -2.03 -77.34 11.06
C GLY A 791 -0.61 -77.74 11.41
N ASP A 792 0.33 -77.58 10.47
CA ASP A 792 1.68 -78.12 10.61
C ASP A 792 2.60 -77.19 11.40
N ILE A 793 3.48 -77.78 12.21
CA ILE A 793 4.55 -77.07 12.91
C ILE A 793 5.89 -77.60 12.41
N ARG A 794 6.76 -76.70 11.98
CA ARG A 794 8.11 -76.98 11.51
C ARG A 794 9.15 -76.20 12.32
N PHE A 795 10.24 -76.88 12.68
CA PHE A 795 11.41 -76.28 13.34
C PHE A 795 12.68 -76.60 12.56
N THR A 796 13.63 -75.67 12.52
CA THR A 796 14.93 -75.89 11.87
C THR A 796 16.17 -75.73 12.74
N ALA A 797 15.99 -75.27 13.97
CA ALA A 797 16.97 -75.20 15.04
C ALA A 797 16.30 -75.57 16.37
N ASP A 798 17.12 -75.78 17.40
CA ASP A 798 16.62 -76.26 18.69
C ASP A 798 15.71 -75.23 19.37
N LEU A 799 14.72 -75.74 20.13
CA LEU A 799 13.88 -74.94 21.01
C LEU A 799 14.36 -75.11 22.45
N TRP A 800 14.80 -74.02 23.08
CA TRP A 800 15.34 -74.00 24.43
C TRP A 800 14.40 -73.25 25.37
N ALA A 801 14.04 -73.85 26.50
CA ALA A 801 13.16 -73.24 27.48
C ALA A 801 13.69 -73.41 28.92
N HIS A 802 14.10 -72.32 29.56
CA HIS A 802 14.73 -72.37 30.87
C HIS A 802 13.74 -72.26 32.06
N GLY A 803 12.42 -72.36 31.85
CA GLY A 803 11.44 -72.51 32.92
C GLY A 803 10.07 -73.10 32.52
N GLY A 804 9.19 -73.26 33.51
CA GLY A 804 7.74 -73.39 33.31
C GLY A 804 7.19 -74.70 32.70
N THR A 805 6.01 -74.60 32.07
CA THR A 805 5.33 -75.65 31.29
C THR A 805 5.43 -75.34 29.80
N ASN A 806 6.11 -76.22 29.07
CA ASN A 806 6.46 -76.01 27.67
C ASN A 806 5.65 -76.95 26.79
N THR A 807 4.94 -76.40 25.81
CA THR A 807 3.98 -77.17 25.01
C THR A 807 4.18 -76.92 23.53
N VAL A 808 4.31 -78.00 22.75
CA VAL A 808 4.22 -77.95 21.28
C VAL A 808 3.05 -78.80 20.83
N ARG A 809 2.05 -78.19 20.18
CA ARG A 809 0.84 -78.89 19.73
C ARG A 809 0.46 -78.50 18.31
N GLY A 810 0.44 -79.46 17.39
CA GLY A 810 0.08 -79.25 15.98
C GLY A 810 -0.52 -80.49 15.35
N LYS A 811 -1.06 -80.39 14.12
CA LYS A 811 -1.48 -81.56 13.32
C LYS A 811 -0.28 -82.44 12.96
N SER A 812 0.83 -81.81 12.56
CA SER A 812 2.14 -82.45 12.48
C SER A 812 3.19 -81.58 13.15
N VAL A 813 4.22 -82.21 13.69
CA VAL A 813 5.34 -81.53 14.36
C VAL A 813 6.63 -82.12 13.81
N THR A 814 7.36 -81.32 13.03
CA THR A 814 8.48 -81.78 12.20
C THR A 814 9.73 -80.94 12.41
N ALA A 815 10.82 -81.56 12.84
CA ALA A 815 12.14 -80.94 12.85
C ALA A 815 12.86 -81.24 11.54
N VAL A 816 13.37 -80.20 10.88
CA VAL A 816 14.11 -80.32 9.62
C VAL A 816 15.53 -79.84 9.82
N SER A 817 16.51 -80.72 9.57
CA SER A 817 17.92 -80.32 9.60
C SER A 817 18.22 -79.40 8.41
N THR A 818 18.88 -78.28 8.68
CA THR A 818 19.33 -77.29 7.69
C THR A 818 20.80 -77.47 7.32
N TRP A 819 21.55 -78.31 8.05
CA TRP A 819 22.98 -78.55 7.84
C TRP A 819 23.25 -79.98 7.38
N SER A 820 24.37 -80.21 6.68
CA SER A 820 24.84 -81.54 6.25
C SER A 820 25.14 -82.52 7.39
N ASP A 821 24.97 -82.07 8.64
CA ASP A 821 25.16 -82.87 9.84
C ASP A 821 23.86 -83.56 10.28
N ARG A 822 24.03 -84.76 10.85
CA ARG A 822 22.95 -85.65 11.31
C ARG A 822 22.13 -85.10 12.50
N HIS A 823 22.33 -83.85 12.91
CA HIS A 823 21.61 -83.23 14.04
C HIS A 823 20.19 -82.89 13.63
N ARG A 824 19.21 -83.57 14.23
CA ARG A 824 17.80 -83.23 14.11
C ARG A 824 17.44 -82.28 15.26
N PRO A 825 16.84 -81.11 14.98
CA PRO A 825 16.45 -80.17 16.01
C PRO A 825 15.58 -80.79 17.11
N GLY A 826 15.91 -80.49 18.36
CA GLY A 826 15.26 -80.99 19.56
C GLY A 826 14.55 -79.92 20.38
N LEU A 827 13.85 -80.36 21.41
CA LEU A 827 13.23 -79.53 22.44
C LEU A 827 13.93 -79.76 23.76
N TYR A 828 14.53 -78.73 24.31
CA TYR A 828 15.30 -78.78 25.55
C TYR A 828 14.66 -77.83 26.56
N ALA A 829 14.17 -78.35 27.67
CA ALA A 829 13.66 -77.51 28.74
C ALA A 829 14.21 -77.87 30.13
N THR A 830 14.08 -76.94 31.07
CA THR A 830 14.28 -77.25 32.49
C THR A 830 12.99 -77.78 33.14
N GLY A 831 11.84 -77.20 32.82
CA GLY A 831 10.51 -77.59 33.33
C GLY A 831 9.77 -78.63 32.49
N ASP A 832 8.45 -78.78 32.69
CA ASP A 832 7.65 -79.78 31.97
C ASP A 832 7.66 -79.53 30.45
N VAL A 833 7.76 -80.60 29.66
CA VAL A 833 7.69 -80.54 28.19
C VAL A 833 6.64 -81.51 27.69
N SER A 834 5.66 -80.99 26.96
CA SER A 834 4.68 -81.81 26.26
C SER A 834 4.69 -81.54 24.76
N VAL A 835 4.80 -82.60 23.96
CA VAL A 835 4.60 -82.56 22.52
C VAL A 835 3.39 -83.42 22.17
N SER A 836 2.43 -82.87 21.43
CA SER A 836 1.28 -83.62 20.94
C SER A 836 1.04 -83.32 19.47
N ALA A 837 0.87 -84.36 18.66
CA ALA A 837 0.46 -84.20 17.28
C ALA A 837 -0.47 -85.32 16.81
N ASP A 838 -1.26 -85.04 15.78
CA ASP A 838 -2.16 -86.00 15.14
C ASP A 838 -1.41 -87.01 14.27
N THR A 839 -0.14 -86.71 13.96
CA THR A 839 0.83 -87.58 13.30
C THR A 839 2.07 -87.77 14.18
N ALA A 840 2.81 -88.86 14.01
CA ALA A 840 4.01 -89.11 14.81
C ALA A 840 5.03 -87.95 14.63
N PRO A 841 5.40 -87.23 15.71
CA PRO A 841 6.35 -86.12 15.61
C PRO A 841 7.70 -86.59 15.07
N THR A 842 8.31 -85.81 14.18
CA THR A 842 9.64 -86.11 13.62
C THR A 842 10.69 -85.16 14.18
N LEU A 843 10.96 -85.30 15.48
CA LEU A 843 11.86 -84.44 16.25
C LEU A 843 13.21 -85.12 16.55
N GLY A 844 14.21 -84.33 16.95
CA GLY A 844 15.40 -84.80 17.66
C GLY A 844 15.09 -85.17 19.12
N ALA A 845 16.02 -84.89 20.02
CA ALA A 845 15.81 -85.14 21.44
C ALA A 845 14.70 -84.24 22.02
N VAL A 846 13.77 -84.83 22.78
CA VAL A 846 12.85 -84.09 23.65
C VAL A 846 13.32 -84.35 25.08
N TYR A 847 13.87 -83.32 25.72
CA TYR A 847 14.58 -83.43 26.99
C TYR A 847 14.05 -82.41 27.99
N SER A 848 13.80 -82.87 29.21
CA SER A 848 13.59 -82.02 30.37
C SER A 848 14.65 -82.33 31.43
N ARG A 849 15.25 -81.29 32.03
CA ARG A 849 16.24 -81.45 33.11
C ARG A 849 15.58 -81.81 34.44
N THR A 850 14.45 -81.20 34.76
CA THR A 850 13.79 -81.34 36.08
C THR A 850 12.29 -81.59 36.01
N GLY A 851 11.66 -81.51 34.84
CA GLY A 851 10.23 -81.75 34.63
C GLY A 851 9.92 -83.08 33.93
N SER A 852 8.65 -83.32 33.71
CA SER A 852 8.14 -84.47 32.97
C SER A 852 8.23 -84.24 31.46
N VAL A 853 8.58 -85.30 30.71
CA VAL A 853 8.53 -85.31 29.24
C VAL A 853 7.34 -86.14 28.80
N ARG A 854 6.41 -85.54 28.05
CA ARG A 854 5.23 -86.23 27.50
C ARG A 854 5.18 -86.04 25.98
N VAL A 855 5.42 -87.12 25.23
CA VAL A 855 5.22 -87.14 23.78
C VAL A 855 4.02 -88.01 23.47
N THR A 856 2.97 -87.42 22.91
CA THR A 856 1.71 -88.12 22.60
C THR A 856 1.71 -88.55 21.14
N TYR A 857 1.52 -89.85 20.89
CA TYR A 857 1.44 -90.46 19.56
C TYR A 857 -0.02 -90.81 19.21
N PRO A 858 -0.45 -90.65 17.95
CA PRO A 858 -1.77 -91.10 17.52
C PRO A 858 -1.86 -92.64 17.51
N ALA A 859 -3.00 -93.18 17.92
CA ALA A 859 -3.22 -94.62 18.10
C ALA A 859 -3.04 -95.47 16.82
N GLN A 860 -3.01 -94.86 15.62
CA GLN A 860 -2.84 -95.59 14.35
C GLN A 860 -1.37 -95.85 13.94
N SER A 861 -0.37 -95.22 14.58
CA SER A 861 1.05 -95.53 14.31
C SER A 861 1.60 -96.75 15.07
N ALA A 862 0.80 -97.35 15.96
CA ALA A 862 1.20 -98.53 16.73
C ALA A 862 1.33 -99.83 15.89
N TRP A 863 1.02 -99.79 14.59
CA TRP A 863 1.14 -100.95 13.69
C TRP A 863 2.13 -100.72 12.54
N ARG A 864 3.36 -100.28 12.84
CA ARG A 864 4.54 -100.59 12.00
C ARG A 864 5.85 -100.12 12.66
N ARG A 865 6.33 -100.91 13.62
CA ARG A 865 7.74 -101.38 13.77
C ARG A 865 7.90 -102.03 15.14
N ALA A 866 7.47 -103.28 15.23
CA ALA A 866 8.13 -104.28 16.05
C ALA A 866 8.90 -105.18 15.07
N ALA A 867 10.12 -104.77 14.73
CA ALA A 867 11.18 -105.63 14.19
C ALA A 867 12.46 -104.78 14.06
N GLY A 868 13.44 -105.03 14.93
CA GLY A 868 14.84 -104.69 14.72
C GLY A 868 15.51 -103.89 15.82
N ASP A 869 15.85 -104.55 16.92
CA ASP A 869 16.98 -104.18 17.79
C ASP A 869 18.31 -104.41 17.04
N ALA A 870 19.21 -103.41 17.09
CA ALA A 870 20.66 -103.48 17.29
C ALA A 870 21.29 -102.09 17.08
#